data_AF-A0A425BXU9-F1
#
_entry.id   AF-A0A425BXU9-F1
#
_cell.length_a   1.000
_cell.length_b   1.000
_cell.length_c   1.000
_cell.angle_alpha   90.00
_cell.angle_beta   90.00
_cell.angle_gamma   90.00
#
_symmetry.space_group_name_H-M   'P 1'
#
loop_
_entity.id
_entity.type
_entity.pdbx_description
1 polymer ?
#
loop_
_entity_poly.entity_id
_entity_poly.type
_entity_poly.pdbx_seq_one_letter_code
_entity_poly.pdbx_strand_id
1 'polypeptide(L)'
;MLRSLRCVWLSRSGAKNLNVWSKMPSLQLTCHFSSSSKTEESKHAANQQRLGDVVWKPEQEFPGRSVINHHAMTLSREAQVLRRIARVSIQSIVQPARLVLLGICSCGVFGFSGYEAFLLLDPMQPMTLDSLLFVYKYATHNFLASCIWETRAPELVVQSLGLDPMQLLKVFDPATSSADAALQLKVMNVFTARAMLAGFMVVTQLLNIVRASGKAALGYSENVYSGLEPPLQGITERIIRLAGKGSDVTEVSMTRYGAHILPVLEEPKKHRHLVAMWSLNGRVPCVWCVPKDQYGFRHSWTGLDVDESFLLRTTTGKYILCIEADATLKDRAFELRVMPKAPSPRDEELSVEDASQAYRLVERQAALALKRPFRSLCVLLGDSRQPCDLGGESFVTLRDRTRLKQEVNVLIDSKAPLLLEVLKWCGRFVDGRKTLVLDVTPHNFMPLKLFLEHHGYAVLTPAEAVKFEERERAEIAAEAKAKAEAEELDRKQREQERGKRDSNLDITQTTSGDSRKTEKNSSTSSVSDNTTTQPQEAGKSAMQSKDKESKNGEGATTRRNNKPEKLPRLLYYPTTAATINAVHATLTSGDGVSDPRRCCVLINQPFGLEHLNELAENAGENFHPVCAAEIYDDYFRQVRIWTRMGHSAAVIQHELDQRFEPVHVVLDAVGAGC
;
A
#
# COMPACT_ATOMS: atom_id res chain seq x y z
N MET A 1 -11.36 5.07 27.77
CA MET A 1 -11.85 3.71 28.12
C MET A 1 -13.31 3.67 28.59
N LEU A 2 -13.79 4.61 29.42
CA LEU A 2 -15.17 4.57 29.97
C LEU A 2 -16.32 4.77 28.96
N ARG A 3 -16.09 5.34 27.78
CA ARG A 3 -17.13 5.45 26.72
C ARG A 3 -17.40 4.15 25.94
N SER A 4 -16.50 3.16 25.98
CA SER A 4 -16.62 1.91 25.19
C SER A 4 -17.45 0.82 25.90
N LEU A 5 -17.64 0.92 27.22
CA LEU A 5 -18.35 -0.11 28.00
C LEU A 5 -19.88 0.05 28.02
N ARG A 6 -20.44 1.16 27.49
CA ARG A 6 -21.89 1.40 27.52
C ARG A 6 -22.71 0.69 26.42
N CYS A 7 -22.09 0.22 25.34
CA CYS A 7 -22.83 -0.27 24.18
C CYS A 7 -23.09 -1.79 24.14
N VAL A 8 -22.59 -2.57 25.12
CA VAL A 8 -22.64 -4.05 25.04
C VAL A 8 -23.76 -4.68 25.91
N TRP A 9 -24.41 -3.92 26.79
CA TRP A 9 -25.33 -4.50 27.79
C TRP A 9 -26.85 -4.33 27.54
N LEU A 10 -27.29 -3.73 26.42
CA LEU A 10 -28.71 -3.39 26.22
C LEU A 10 -29.40 -3.91 24.95
N SER A 11 -28.82 -4.86 24.20
CA SER A 11 -29.52 -5.42 23.03
C SER A 11 -29.60 -6.94 23.07
N ARG A 12 -30.54 -7.45 23.89
CA ARG A 12 -30.95 -8.85 23.88
C ARG A 12 -32.45 -8.97 24.15
N SER A 13 -33.27 -8.75 23.12
CA SER A 13 -34.64 -9.30 23.03
C SER A 13 -35.16 -9.12 21.61
N GLY A 14 -35.49 -10.24 20.94
CA GLY A 14 -36.09 -10.21 19.61
C GLY A 14 -35.76 -11.42 18.74
N ALA A 15 -36.08 -12.62 19.21
CA ALA A 15 -36.14 -13.79 18.35
C ALA A 15 -37.44 -13.73 17.52
N LYS A 16 -37.34 -13.79 16.19
CA LYS A 16 -38.42 -14.27 15.32
C LYS A 16 -37.87 -15.18 14.23
N ASN A 17 -38.42 -16.40 14.24
CA ASN A 17 -38.33 -17.44 13.24
C ASN A 17 -38.58 -16.91 11.83
N LEU A 18 -37.86 -17.44 10.84
CA LEU A 18 -38.37 -17.61 9.48
C LEU A 18 -37.65 -18.80 8.83
N ASN A 19 -38.35 -19.94 8.86
CA ASN A 19 -38.17 -21.06 7.95
C ASN A 19 -38.52 -20.59 6.53
N VAL A 20 -37.62 -20.74 5.55
CA VAL A 20 -38.02 -20.87 4.15
C VAL A 20 -37.20 -21.97 3.48
N TRP A 21 -37.97 -22.85 2.85
CA TRP A 21 -37.67 -24.09 2.20
C TRP A 21 -36.95 -23.91 0.85
N SER A 22 -36.03 -24.84 0.59
CA SER A 22 -35.72 -25.52 -0.68
C SER A 22 -36.20 -24.94 -2.02
N LYS A 23 -35.25 -24.81 -2.96
CA LYS A 23 -35.32 -25.39 -4.32
C LYS A 23 -33.95 -25.32 -5.01
N MET A 24 -33.31 -26.48 -5.18
CA MET A 24 -32.21 -26.68 -6.13
C MET A 24 -32.81 -27.00 -7.52
N PRO A 25 -32.21 -26.53 -8.61
CA PRO A 25 -32.31 -27.22 -9.89
C PRO A 25 -31.10 -28.13 -10.11
N SER A 26 -31.40 -29.41 -10.33
CA SER A 26 -30.50 -30.40 -10.91
C SER A 26 -30.10 -29.99 -12.32
N LEU A 27 -28.80 -29.92 -12.60
CA LEU A 27 -28.28 -29.88 -13.96
C LEU A 27 -27.55 -31.18 -14.25
N GLN A 28 -28.09 -31.89 -15.24
CA GLN A 28 -27.64 -33.18 -15.74
C GLN A 28 -26.29 -33.03 -16.44
N LEU A 29 -25.35 -33.91 -16.09
CA LEU A 29 -24.14 -34.19 -16.85
C LEU A 29 -24.52 -34.90 -18.15
N THR A 30 -24.12 -34.33 -19.29
CA THR A 30 -23.93 -35.10 -20.53
C THR A 30 -22.45 -35.12 -20.87
N CYS A 31 -21.85 -36.28 -20.67
CA CYS A 31 -20.51 -36.62 -21.15
C CYS A 31 -20.58 -36.88 -22.67
N HIS A 32 -19.83 -36.13 -23.46
CA HIS A 32 -19.48 -36.54 -24.82
C HIS A 32 -17.97 -36.73 -24.91
N PHE A 33 -17.57 -38.00 -24.89
CA PHE A 33 -16.30 -38.45 -25.42
C PHE A 33 -16.36 -38.38 -26.95
N SER A 34 -15.35 -37.77 -27.56
CA SER A 34 -15.08 -37.89 -28.99
C SER A 34 -13.56 -37.88 -29.19
N SER A 35 -13.05 -39.04 -29.57
CA SER A 35 -11.67 -39.31 -29.94
C SER A 35 -11.52 -39.32 -31.46
N SER A 36 -10.60 -38.52 -32.01
CA SER A 36 -9.89 -38.77 -33.29
C SER A 36 -8.80 -37.71 -33.44
N SER A 37 -7.55 -37.99 -33.09
CA SER A 37 -6.48 -38.48 -33.99
C SER A 37 -6.02 -37.50 -35.08
N LYS A 38 -4.77 -37.04 -34.89
CA LYS A 38 -3.67 -36.91 -35.88
C LYS A 38 -3.60 -35.69 -36.83
N THR A 39 -2.50 -34.96 -36.62
CA THR A 39 -1.58 -34.37 -37.62
C THR A 39 -1.96 -33.02 -38.25
N GLU A 40 -1.74 -31.93 -37.52
CA GLU A 40 -1.46 -30.59 -38.09
C GLU A 40 -0.51 -29.79 -37.17
N GLU A 41 0.71 -30.27 -36.98
CA GLU A 41 1.81 -29.48 -36.42
C GLU A 41 2.66 -28.95 -37.58
N SER A 42 2.40 -27.73 -38.06
CA SER A 42 3.45 -26.86 -38.66
C SER A 42 2.99 -25.48 -39.15
N LYS A 43 1.71 -25.07 -39.01
CA LYS A 43 1.26 -23.75 -39.51
C LYS A 43 0.50 -22.84 -38.54
N HIS A 44 0.41 -23.18 -37.26
CA HIS A 44 -0.30 -22.35 -36.27
C HIS A 44 0.58 -21.38 -35.44
N ALA A 45 1.88 -21.28 -35.71
CA ALA A 45 2.79 -20.48 -34.90
C ALA A 45 2.65 -18.94 -35.05
N ALA A 46 1.89 -18.44 -36.02
CA ALA A 46 1.88 -17.01 -36.36
C ALA A 46 0.68 -16.20 -35.82
N ASN A 47 -0.24 -16.81 -35.06
CA ASN A 47 -1.40 -16.10 -34.51
C ASN A 47 -1.62 -16.42 -33.02
N GLN A 48 -0.53 -16.46 -32.24
CA GLN A 48 -0.64 -16.42 -30.78
C GLN A 48 -1.16 -15.03 -30.40
N GLN A 49 -2.45 -14.96 -30.13
CA GLN A 49 -3.11 -13.76 -29.64
C GLN A 49 -2.41 -13.31 -28.35
N ARG A 50 -1.68 -12.19 -28.43
CA ARG A 50 -1.04 -11.52 -27.29
C ARG A 50 -2.03 -11.41 -26.14
N LEU A 51 -1.59 -11.70 -24.91
CA LEU A 51 -2.44 -11.42 -23.76
C LEU A 51 -2.69 -9.91 -23.71
N GLY A 52 -3.95 -9.51 -23.62
CA GLY A 52 -4.31 -8.09 -23.60
C GLY A 52 -3.77 -7.38 -22.35
N ASP A 53 -3.44 -6.09 -22.51
CA ASP A 53 -3.14 -5.15 -21.42
C ASP A 53 -4.43 -4.76 -20.71
N VAL A 54 -5.02 -5.73 -20.02
CA VAL A 54 -6.28 -5.52 -19.32
C VAL A 54 -5.98 -4.93 -17.94
N VAL A 55 -6.23 -3.63 -17.78
CA VAL A 55 -6.05 -2.90 -16.52
C VAL A 55 -7.37 -2.87 -15.75
N TRP A 56 -7.43 -3.53 -14.59
CA TRP A 56 -8.71 -3.82 -13.92
C TRP A 56 -9.30 -2.80 -12.96
N LYS A 57 -8.80 -1.62 -12.64
CA LYS A 57 -9.14 -0.95 -11.34
C LYS A 57 -9.01 -1.88 -10.08
N PRO A 58 -8.65 -1.35 -8.90
CA PRO A 58 -8.55 -2.17 -7.70
C PRO A 58 -9.85 -2.88 -7.31
N GLU A 59 -11.01 -2.27 -7.55
CA GLU A 59 -12.32 -2.81 -7.13
C GLU A 59 -12.78 -4.01 -7.98
N GLN A 60 -12.30 -4.12 -9.22
CA GLN A 60 -12.62 -5.29 -10.06
C GLN A 60 -11.67 -6.45 -9.76
N GLU A 61 -10.45 -6.14 -9.29
CA GLU A 61 -9.47 -7.15 -8.90
C GLU A 61 -9.86 -7.89 -7.62
N PHE A 62 -10.45 -7.21 -6.65
CA PHE A 62 -10.95 -7.81 -5.41
C PHE A 62 -12.45 -7.57 -5.29
N PRO A 63 -13.29 -8.41 -5.95
CA PRO A 63 -14.73 -8.21 -5.96
C PRO A 63 -15.33 -8.38 -4.55
N GLY A 64 -15.78 -7.26 -3.98
CA GLY A 64 -16.38 -7.17 -2.66
C GLY A 64 -16.26 -5.74 -2.13
N ARG A 65 -17.09 -5.33 -1.15
CA ARG A 65 -16.90 -4.06 -0.43
C ARG A 65 -15.61 -4.14 0.40
N SER A 66 -14.46 -3.92 -0.22
CA SER A 66 -13.15 -4.08 0.45
C SER A 66 -12.13 -3.00 0.09
N VAL A 67 -12.56 -1.83 -0.41
CA VAL A 67 -11.87 -0.60 -0.02
C VAL A 67 -12.10 -0.47 1.47
N ILE A 68 -11.24 -1.14 2.24
CA ILE A 68 -11.23 -1.08 3.69
C ILE A 68 -11.07 0.39 3.98
N ASN A 69 -12.06 0.99 4.64
CA ASN A 69 -11.85 2.32 5.16
C ASN A 69 -10.72 2.21 6.20
N HIS A 70 -9.51 2.61 5.80
CA HIS A 70 -8.29 2.53 6.62
C HIS A 70 -8.39 3.38 7.87
N HIS A 71 -9.44 4.20 8.00
CA HIS A 71 -9.72 5.01 9.18
C HIS A 71 -10.85 4.46 10.06
N ALA A 72 -11.62 3.46 9.58
CA ALA A 72 -12.78 2.96 10.31
C ALA A 72 -12.62 1.48 10.73
N MET A 73 -12.65 1.26 12.04
CA MET A 73 -12.70 -0.09 12.60
C MET A 73 -14.14 -0.61 12.55
N THR A 74 -14.37 -1.72 11.85
CA THR A 74 -15.68 -2.39 11.85
C THR A 74 -15.90 -3.09 13.20
N LEU A 75 -17.15 -3.11 13.70
CA LEU A 75 -17.51 -3.78 14.96
C LEU A 75 -17.05 -5.25 15.04
N SER A 76 -17.07 -5.97 13.91
CA SER A 76 -16.60 -7.36 13.85
C SER A 76 -15.10 -7.49 14.11
N ARG A 77 -14.29 -6.55 13.60
CA ARG A 77 -12.85 -6.48 13.87
C ARG A 77 -12.58 -6.08 15.31
N GLU A 78 -13.31 -5.11 15.85
CA GLU A 78 -13.21 -4.72 17.27
C GLU A 78 -13.49 -5.90 18.19
N ALA A 79 -14.55 -6.66 17.93
CA ALA A 79 -14.89 -7.85 18.70
C ALA A 79 -13.78 -8.92 18.63
N GLN A 80 -13.16 -9.13 17.46
CA GLN A 80 -12.03 -10.06 17.33
C GLN A 80 -10.81 -9.61 18.14
N VAL A 81 -10.44 -8.33 18.07
CA VAL A 81 -9.32 -7.76 18.84
C VAL A 81 -9.58 -7.86 20.34
N LEU A 82 -10.77 -7.45 20.79
CA LEU A 82 -11.18 -7.56 22.18
C LEU A 82 -11.17 -9.01 22.67
N ARG A 83 -11.62 -9.96 21.84
CA ARG A 83 -11.58 -11.40 22.18
C ARG A 83 -10.15 -11.91 22.37
N ARG A 84 -9.19 -11.47 21.53
CA ARG A 84 -7.77 -11.82 21.67
C ARG A 84 -7.18 -11.24 22.96
N ILE A 85 -7.38 -9.95 23.20
CA ILE A 85 -6.92 -9.27 24.43
C ILE A 85 -7.55 -9.91 25.67
N ALA A 86 -8.86 -10.18 25.65
CA ALA A 86 -9.57 -10.83 26.75
C ALA A 86 -9.02 -12.22 27.04
N ARG A 87 -8.70 -13.03 26.01
CA ARG A 87 -8.10 -14.36 26.19
C ARG A 87 -6.77 -14.28 26.96
N VAL A 88 -5.86 -13.41 26.55
CA VAL A 88 -4.57 -13.20 27.22
C VAL A 88 -4.76 -12.64 28.63
N SER A 89 -5.72 -11.72 28.79
CA SER A 89 -6.05 -11.13 30.10
C SER A 89 -6.58 -12.18 31.08
N ILE A 90 -7.51 -13.03 30.65
CA ILE A 90 -8.07 -14.12 31.45
C ILE A 90 -6.96 -15.09 31.87
N GLN A 91 -6.07 -15.49 30.96
CA GLN A 91 -4.94 -16.35 31.31
C GLN A 91 -4.02 -15.71 32.36
N SER A 92 -3.83 -14.39 32.32
CA SER A 92 -3.09 -13.67 33.37
C SER A 92 -3.87 -13.58 34.69
N ILE A 93 -5.18 -13.41 34.65
CA ILE A 93 -6.04 -13.32 35.85
C ILE A 93 -6.10 -14.67 36.58
N VAL A 94 -6.17 -15.78 35.83
CA VAL A 94 -6.27 -17.16 36.34
C VAL A 94 -4.91 -17.69 36.86
N GLN A 95 -3.90 -16.83 37.02
CA GLN A 95 -2.62 -17.23 37.62
C GLN A 95 -2.82 -17.76 39.07
N PRO A 96 -2.20 -18.89 39.44
CA PRO A 96 -2.44 -19.54 40.73
C PRO A 96 -2.28 -18.62 41.94
N ALA A 97 -1.25 -17.77 41.96
CA ALA A 97 -1.01 -16.83 43.05
C ALA A 97 -2.19 -15.85 43.27
N ARG A 98 -2.82 -15.39 42.18
CA ARG A 98 -3.97 -14.46 42.25
C ARG A 98 -5.24 -15.19 42.71
N LEU A 99 -5.44 -16.42 42.24
CA LEU A 99 -6.55 -17.27 42.67
C LEU A 99 -6.44 -17.66 44.14
N VAL A 100 -5.23 -17.94 44.64
CA VAL A 100 -4.99 -18.20 46.07
C VAL A 100 -5.35 -16.98 46.90
N LEU A 101 -4.91 -15.78 46.51
CA LEU A 101 -5.27 -14.56 47.21
C LEU A 101 -6.80 -14.33 47.23
N LEU A 102 -7.45 -14.52 46.07
CA LEU A 102 -8.92 -14.45 45.99
C LEU A 102 -9.59 -15.49 46.90
N GLY A 103 -9.07 -16.72 46.92
CA GLY A 103 -9.54 -17.80 47.77
C GLY A 103 -9.41 -17.47 49.25
N ILE A 104 -8.26 -16.95 49.69
CA ILE A 104 -8.01 -16.53 51.07
C ILE A 104 -8.99 -15.43 51.48
N CYS A 105 -9.14 -14.38 50.66
CA CYS A 105 -10.10 -13.31 50.93
C CYS A 105 -11.54 -13.85 50.97
N SER A 106 -11.91 -14.72 50.03
CA SER A 106 -13.25 -15.29 49.96
C SER A 106 -13.57 -16.16 51.18
N CYS A 107 -12.63 -17.03 51.57
CA CYS A 107 -12.73 -17.83 52.78
C CYS A 107 -12.80 -16.96 54.04
N GLY A 108 -12.04 -15.86 54.09
CA GLY A 108 -12.10 -14.91 55.20
C GLY A 108 -13.47 -14.22 55.31
N VAL A 109 -14.02 -13.70 54.21
CA VAL A 109 -15.36 -13.08 54.18
C VAL A 109 -16.44 -14.08 54.57
N PHE A 110 -16.35 -15.30 54.04
CA PHE A 110 -17.28 -16.38 54.38
C PHE A 110 -17.16 -16.78 55.86
N GLY A 111 -15.94 -16.93 56.37
CA GLY A 111 -15.65 -17.27 57.77
C GLY A 111 -16.12 -16.20 58.74
N PHE A 112 -15.88 -14.92 58.45
CA PHE A 112 -16.41 -13.82 59.27
C PHE A 112 -17.94 -13.79 59.26
N SER A 113 -18.58 -14.01 58.09
CA SER A 113 -20.05 -14.10 58.04
C SER A 113 -20.58 -15.29 58.85
N GLY A 114 -19.89 -16.43 58.82
CA GLY A 114 -20.26 -17.60 59.60
C GLY A 114 -20.09 -17.36 61.11
N TYR A 115 -19.00 -16.70 61.50
CA TYR A 115 -18.76 -16.30 62.88
C TYR A 115 -19.79 -15.28 63.39
N GLU A 116 -20.15 -14.31 62.54
CA GLU A 116 -21.22 -13.36 62.80
C GLU A 116 -22.55 -14.08 63.06
N ALA A 117 -22.94 -15.02 62.18
CA ALA A 117 -24.14 -15.83 62.35
C ALA A 117 -24.11 -16.66 63.64
N PHE A 118 -22.96 -17.23 63.99
CA PHE A 118 -22.81 -17.99 65.23
C PHE A 118 -23.01 -17.12 66.48
N LEU A 119 -22.55 -15.86 66.47
CA LEU A 119 -22.79 -14.92 67.58
C LEU A 119 -24.26 -14.46 67.69
N LEU A 120 -25.04 -14.59 66.60
CA LEU A 120 -26.46 -14.25 66.55
C LEU A 120 -27.38 -15.39 67.02
N LEU A 121 -26.86 -16.62 67.16
CA LEU A 121 -27.60 -17.75 67.71
C LEU A 121 -27.82 -17.60 69.22
N ASP A 122 -28.95 -18.09 69.72
CA ASP A 122 -29.19 -18.18 71.16
C ASP A 122 -28.21 -19.19 71.80
N PRO A 123 -27.35 -18.76 72.76
CA PRO A 123 -26.41 -19.66 73.42
C PRO A 123 -27.07 -20.77 74.25
N MET A 124 -28.36 -20.62 74.60
CA MET A 124 -29.09 -21.63 75.37
C MET A 124 -29.55 -22.81 74.52
N GLN A 125 -29.55 -22.67 73.19
CA GLN A 125 -29.91 -23.75 72.28
C GLN A 125 -28.71 -24.66 71.96
N PRO A 126 -28.89 -25.99 71.94
CA PRO A 126 -27.86 -26.89 71.45
C PRO A 126 -27.61 -26.64 69.95
N MET A 127 -26.37 -26.85 69.49
CA MET A 127 -26.04 -26.71 68.08
C MET A 127 -26.76 -27.79 67.27
N THR A 128 -27.90 -27.44 66.66
CA THR A 128 -28.69 -28.34 65.82
C THR A 128 -28.27 -28.23 64.36
N LEU A 129 -28.75 -29.16 63.53
CA LEU A 129 -28.56 -29.10 62.08
C LEU A 129 -29.19 -27.82 61.49
N ASP A 130 -30.29 -27.34 62.07
CA ASP A 130 -30.96 -26.10 61.68
C ASP A 130 -30.10 -24.86 62.00
N SER A 131 -29.41 -24.86 63.14
CA SER A 131 -28.45 -23.82 63.51
C SER A 131 -27.25 -23.78 62.54
N LEU A 132 -26.71 -24.94 62.16
CA LEU A 132 -25.64 -25.05 61.16
C LEU A 132 -26.09 -24.59 59.77
N LEU A 133 -27.32 -24.95 59.37
CA LEU A 133 -27.91 -24.54 58.11
C LEU A 133 -28.12 -23.03 58.06
N PHE A 134 -28.59 -22.42 59.15
CA PHE A 134 -28.68 -20.97 59.29
C PHE A 134 -27.31 -20.30 59.13
N VAL A 135 -26.28 -20.77 59.84
CA VAL A 135 -24.92 -20.20 59.75
C VAL A 135 -24.39 -20.25 58.32
N TYR A 136 -24.53 -21.39 57.64
CA TYR A 136 -24.13 -21.53 56.24
C TYR A 136 -24.93 -20.60 55.32
N LYS A 137 -26.26 -20.55 55.45
CA LYS A 137 -27.12 -19.70 54.62
C LYS A 137 -26.85 -18.22 54.86
N TYR A 138 -26.73 -17.78 56.11
CA TYR A 138 -26.37 -16.42 56.45
C TYR A 138 -25.01 -16.06 55.84
N ALA A 139 -24.02 -16.95 55.93
CA ALA A 139 -22.71 -16.74 55.34
C ALA A 139 -22.75 -16.60 53.82
N THR A 140 -23.49 -17.47 53.11
CA THR A 140 -23.65 -17.38 51.65
C THR A 140 -24.38 -16.10 51.21
N HIS A 141 -25.48 -15.73 51.86
CA HIS A 141 -26.25 -14.53 51.53
C HIS A 141 -25.48 -13.24 51.83
N ASN A 142 -24.71 -13.21 52.92
CA ASN A 142 -23.88 -12.07 53.26
C ASN A 142 -22.55 -12.01 52.51
N PHE A 143 -22.06 -13.10 51.91
CA PHE A 143 -20.84 -13.09 51.10
C PHE A 143 -20.92 -12.08 49.93
N LEU A 144 -21.98 -12.18 49.12
CA LEU A 144 -22.20 -11.26 48.00
C LEU A 144 -22.63 -9.86 48.47
N ALA A 145 -23.47 -9.78 49.51
CA ALA A 145 -23.91 -8.50 50.07
C ALA A 145 -22.72 -7.68 50.61
N SER A 146 -21.73 -8.34 51.21
CA SER A 146 -20.49 -7.71 51.69
C SER A 146 -19.73 -6.97 50.58
N CYS A 147 -19.82 -7.43 49.33
CA CYS A 147 -19.14 -6.80 48.20
C CYS A 147 -19.73 -5.44 47.81
N ILE A 148 -20.96 -5.15 48.24
CA ILE A 148 -21.67 -3.88 48.03
C ILE A 148 -21.94 -3.15 49.36
N TRP A 149 -21.25 -3.54 50.44
CA TRP A 149 -21.42 -3.00 51.79
C TRP A 149 -22.85 -3.14 52.36
N GLU A 150 -23.58 -4.17 51.92
CA GLU A 150 -24.92 -4.50 52.43
C GLU A 150 -24.83 -5.72 53.38
N THR A 151 -25.76 -5.80 54.33
CA THR A 151 -25.95 -6.97 55.20
C THR A 151 -27.42 -7.38 55.13
N ARG A 152 -27.67 -8.69 55.04
CA ARG A 152 -29.02 -9.27 55.07
C ARG A 152 -29.43 -9.48 56.52
N ALA A 153 -30.64 -9.03 56.85
CA ALA A 153 -31.20 -9.19 58.18
C ALA A 153 -31.29 -10.69 58.55
N PRO A 154 -30.83 -11.09 59.74
CA PRO A 154 -30.79 -12.50 60.14
C PRO A 154 -32.19 -13.12 60.21
N GLU A 155 -33.21 -12.37 60.61
CA GLU A 155 -34.60 -12.83 60.71
C GLU A 155 -35.13 -13.26 59.35
N LEU A 156 -34.81 -12.51 58.29
CA LEU A 156 -35.21 -12.85 56.92
C LEU A 156 -34.53 -14.15 56.46
N VAL A 157 -33.27 -14.38 56.84
CA VAL A 157 -32.56 -15.62 56.50
C VAL A 157 -33.17 -16.80 57.26
N VAL A 158 -33.52 -16.65 58.54
CA VAL A 158 -34.18 -17.70 59.34
C VAL A 158 -35.58 -18.00 58.82
N GLN A 159 -36.38 -16.98 58.51
CA GLN A 159 -37.70 -17.14 57.90
C GLN A 159 -37.62 -17.83 56.54
N SER A 160 -36.57 -17.55 55.74
CA SER A 160 -36.35 -18.22 54.45
C SER A 160 -36.09 -19.73 54.58
N LEU A 161 -35.67 -20.17 55.78
CA LEU A 161 -35.50 -21.58 56.12
C LEU A 161 -36.76 -22.23 56.71
N GLY A 162 -37.85 -21.46 56.88
CA GLY A 162 -39.08 -21.94 57.52
C GLY A 162 -38.96 -22.13 59.03
N LEU A 163 -37.92 -21.54 59.64
CA LEU A 163 -37.66 -21.60 61.07
C LEU A 163 -38.22 -20.33 61.74
N ASP A 164 -38.53 -20.43 63.04
CA ASP A 164 -38.98 -19.30 63.83
C ASP A 164 -37.77 -18.46 64.31
N PRO A 165 -37.63 -17.19 63.90
CA PRO A 165 -36.53 -16.32 64.34
C PRO A 165 -36.45 -16.17 65.86
N MET A 166 -37.59 -16.15 66.54
CA MET A 166 -37.65 -15.96 68.00
C MET A 166 -37.13 -17.16 68.77
N GLN A 167 -37.14 -18.34 68.14
CA GLN A 167 -36.59 -19.56 68.74
C GLN A 167 -35.09 -19.64 68.46
N LEU A 168 -34.63 -19.36 67.25
CA LEU A 168 -33.25 -19.64 66.84
C LEU A 168 -32.27 -18.49 67.16
N LEU A 169 -32.71 -17.24 67.02
CA LEU A 169 -31.86 -16.06 67.17
C LEU A 169 -31.92 -15.51 68.59
N LYS A 170 -30.79 -14.97 69.04
CA LYS A 170 -30.72 -14.25 70.31
C LYS A 170 -31.45 -12.90 70.19
N VAL A 171 -32.36 -12.65 71.12
CA VAL A 171 -32.97 -11.32 71.30
C VAL A 171 -32.01 -10.44 72.11
N PHE A 172 -31.65 -9.28 71.60
CA PHE A 172 -30.72 -8.35 72.24
C PHE A 172 -31.47 -7.23 72.96
N ASP A 173 -31.26 -7.09 74.28
CA ASP A 173 -31.80 -5.98 75.08
C ASP A 173 -30.66 -5.08 75.62
N PRO A 174 -30.07 -4.22 74.77
CA PRO A 174 -28.89 -3.43 75.14
C PRO A 174 -29.16 -2.39 76.24
N ALA A 175 -30.42 -2.03 76.49
CA ALA A 175 -30.81 -1.08 77.53
C ALA A 175 -30.76 -1.68 78.95
N THR A 176 -30.87 -3.01 79.07
CA THR A 176 -30.99 -3.71 80.35
C THR A 176 -29.77 -4.60 80.65
N SER A 177 -28.99 -4.97 79.64
CA SER A 177 -27.88 -5.92 79.75
C SER A 177 -26.59 -5.39 79.10
N SER A 178 -25.58 -5.15 79.93
CA SER A 178 -24.24 -4.73 79.46
C SER A 178 -23.53 -5.83 78.65
N ALA A 179 -23.85 -7.11 78.93
CA ALA A 179 -23.32 -8.25 78.20
C ALA A 179 -23.87 -8.29 76.76
N ASP A 180 -25.15 -7.94 76.56
CA ASP A 180 -25.76 -7.91 75.24
C ASP A 180 -25.27 -6.71 74.42
N ALA A 181 -25.09 -5.55 75.06
CA ALA A 181 -24.45 -4.41 74.44
C ALA A 181 -23.01 -4.74 73.97
N ALA A 182 -22.22 -5.43 74.81
CA ALA A 182 -20.86 -5.87 74.45
C ALA A 182 -20.85 -6.87 73.30
N LEU A 183 -21.79 -7.82 73.27
CA LEU A 183 -21.94 -8.79 72.19
C LEU A 183 -22.38 -8.12 70.88
N GLN A 184 -23.31 -7.16 70.94
CA GLN A 184 -23.76 -6.40 69.77
C GLN A 184 -22.62 -5.56 69.18
N LEU A 185 -21.79 -4.93 70.01
CA LEU A 185 -20.56 -4.27 69.57
C LEU A 185 -19.59 -5.26 68.91
N LYS A 186 -19.47 -6.47 69.44
CA LYS A 186 -18.63 -7.53 68.83
C LYS A 186 -19.16 -7.96 67.47
N VAL A 187 -20.47 -8.15 67.32
CA VAL A 187 -21.13 -8.43 66.02
C VAL A 187 -20.87 -7.30 65.03
N MET A 188 -21.00 -6.04 65.46
CA MET A 188 -20.74 -4.88 64.61
C MET A 188 -19.26 -4.78 64.18
N ASN A 189 -18.32 -5.15 65.05
CA ASN A 189 -16.89 -5.23 64.72
C ASN A 189 -16.61 -6.33 63.68
N VAL A 190 -17.24 -7.50 63.82
CA VAL A 190 -17.11 -8.61 62.86
C VAL A 190 -17.72 -8.22 61.50
N PHE A 191 -18.90 -7.58 61.50
CA PHE A 191 -19.51 -7.01 60.31
C PHE A 191 -18.56 -6.03 59.60
N THR A 192 -17.97 -5.11 60.36
CA THR A 192 -17.04 -4.10 59.82
C THR A 192 -15.81 -4.76 59.21
N ALA A 193 -15.21 -5.75 59.89
CA ALA A 193 -14.07 -6.49 59.39
C ALA A 193 -14.39 -7.27 58.11
N ARG A 194 -15.56 -7.93 58.07
CA ARG A 194 -16.08 -8.61 56.87
C ARG A 194 -16.24 -7.64 55.70
N ALA A 195 -16.89 -6.51 55.92
CA ALA A 195 -17.14 -5.50 54.89
C ALA A 195 -15.83 -4.88 54.37
N MET A 196 -14.86 -4.61 55.25
CA MET A 196 -13.52 -4.16 54.86
C MET A 196 -12.80 -5.20 54.01
N LEU A 197 -12.81 -6.47 54.42
CA LEU A 197 -12.15 -7.54 53.68
C LEU A 197 -12.79 -7.77 52.30
N ALA A 198 -14.13 -7.77 52.22
CA ALA A 198 -14.85 -7.91 50.96
C ALA A 198 -14.62 -6.70 50.03
N GLY A 199 -14.65 -5.48 50.56
CA GLY A 199 -14.34 -4.27 49.80
C GLY A 199 -12.90 -4.29 49.26
N PHE A 200 -11.93 -4.66 50.09
CA PHE A 200 -10.53 -4.83 49.67
C PHE A 200 -10.38 -5.90 48.59
N MET A 201 -11.07 -7.04 48.74
CA MET A 201 -11.10 -8.11 47.75
C MET A 201 -11.60 -7.59 46.38
N VAL A 202 -12.76 -6.94 46.34
CA VAL A 202 -13.35 -6.41 45.10
C VAL A 202 -12.43 -5.40 44.43
N VAL A 203 -11.91 -4.43 45.19
CA VAL A 203 -11.00 -3.40 44.67
C VAL A 203 -9.71 -4.03 44.13
N THR A 204 -9.11 -4.96 44.88
CA THR A 204 -7.89 -5.66 44.46
C THR A 204 -8.11 -6.46 43.17
N GLN A 205 -9.23 -7.18 43.06
CA GLN A 205 -9.55 -7.91 41.84
C GLN A 205 -9.81 -6.99 40.65
N LEU A 206 -10.51 -5.88 40.87
CA LEU A 206 -10.74 -4.89 39.81
C LEU A 206 -9.41 -4.30 39.30
N LEU A 207 -8.51 -3.90 40.22
CA LEU A 207 -7.18 -3.40 39.86
C LEU A 207 -6.36 -4.47 39.12
N ASN A 208 -6.43 -5.73 39.54
CA ASN A 208 -5.77 -6.84 38.85
C ASN A 208 -6.30 -7.03 37.43
N ILE A 209 -7.62 -6.99 37.23
CA ILE A 209 -8.26 -7.10 35.91
C ILE A 209 -7.82 -5.93 35.03
N VAL A 210 -7.86 -4.70 35.54
CA VAL A 210 -7.44 -3.50 34.80
C VAL A 210 -5.97 -3.59 34.41
N ARG A 211 -5.09 -3.98 35.33
CA ARG A 211 -3.64 -4.13 35.07
C ARG A 211 -3.36 -5.25 34.06
N ALA A 212 -4.01 -6.41 34.21
CA ALA A 212 -3.86 -7.54 33.29
C ALA A 212 -4.35 -7.17 31.89
N SER A 213 -5.50 -6.50 31.80
CA SER A 213 -6.08 -6.04 30.53
C SER A 213 -5.20 -4.98 29.85
N GLY A 214 -4.67 -4.03 30.62
CA GLY A 214 -3.74 -3.01 30.12
C GLY A 214 -2.45 -3.63 29.57
N LYS A 215 -1.84 -4.58 30.31
CA LYS A 215 -0.64 -5.30 29.86
C LYS A 215 -0.93 -6.14 28.61
N ALA A 216 -2.07 -6.82 28.55
CA ALA A 216 -2.47 -7.61 27.39
C ALA A 216 -2.73 -6.74 26.16
N ALA A 217 -3.36 -5.56 26.33
CA ALA A 217 -3.60 -4.63 25.23
C ALA A 217 -2.29 -4.03 24.68
N LEU A 218 -1.35 -3.66 25.56
CA LEU A 218 -0.03 -3.18 25.15
C LEU A 218 0.78 -4.28 24.46
N GLY A 219 0.80 -5.49 25.02
CA GLY A 219 1.47 -6.65 24.42
C GLY A 219 0.88 -7.02 23.06
N TYR A 220 -0.43 -6.99 22.91
CA TYR A 220 -1.09 -7.18 21.62
C TYR A 220 -0.65 -6.12 20.60
N SER A 221 -0.64 -4.84 21.00
CA SER A 221 -0.21 -3.75 20.12
C SER A 221 1.26 -3.90 19.70
N GLU A 222 2.13 -4.26 20.64
CA GLU A 222 3.55 -4.53 20.37
C GLU A 222 3.75 -5.74 19.46
N ASN A 223 2.96 -6.80 19.63
CA ASN A 223 2.96 -7.96 18.74
C ASN A 223 2.49 -7.59 17.33
N VAL A 224 1.49 -6.70 17.19
CA VAL A 224 1.08 -6.16 15.87
C VAL A 224 2.23 -5.41 15.21
N TYR A 225 2.91 -4.51 15.94
CA TYR A 225 4.08 -3.79 15.43
C TYR A 225 5.25 -4.70 15.07
N SER A 226 5.35 -5.84 15.76
CA SER A 226 6.41 -6.84 15.53
C SER A 226 6.02 -7.91 14.50
N GLY A 227 4.82 -7.85 13.91
CA GLY A 227 4.34 -8.81 12.92
C GLY A 227 4.09 -10.23 13.46
N LEU A 228 3.78 -10.36 14.75
CA LEU A 228 3.55 -11.65 15.42
C LEU A 228 2.06 -11.98 15.62
N GLU A 229 1.16 -11.01 15.37
CA GLU A 229 -0.29 -11.24 15.42
C GLU A 229 -0.82 -11.68 14.06
N PRO A 230 -1.61 -12.77 13.99
CA PRO A 230 -2.16 -13.23 12.73
C PRO A 230 -3.25 -12.29 12.21
N PRO A 231 -3.47 -12.18 10.89
CA PRO A 231 -4.50 -11.32 10.30
C PRO A 231 -5.91 -11.55 10.91
N LEU A 232 -6.74 -10.51 10.90
CA LEU A 232 -8.14 -10.63 11.30
C LEU A 232 -8.97 -11.32 10.22
N GLN A 233 -10.02 -12.03 10.63
CA GLN A 233 -10.97 -12.67 9.72
C GLN A 233 -11.90 -11.63 9.06
N GLY A 234 -12.40 -11.96 7.88
CA GLY A 234 -13.43 -11.18 7.16
C GLY A 234 -12.93 -10.45 5.92
N ILE A 235 -11.63 -10.48 5.62
CA ILE A 235 -11.07 -10.08 4.33
C ILE A 235 -10.83 -11.35 3.54
N THR A 236 -11.40 -11.44 2.35
CA THR A 236 -11.26 -12.56 1.40
C THR A 236 -10.24 -12.22 0.32
N GLU A 237 -9.68 -13.25 -0.32
CA GLU A 237 -8.72 -13.10 -1.41
C GLU A 237 -7.47 -12.28 -0.99
N ARG A 238 -6.74 -12.78 0.01
CA ARG A 238 -5.46 -12.20 0.44
C ARG A 238 -4.27 -12.77 -0.33
N ILE A 239 -3.28 -11.93 -0.59
CA ILE A 239 -2.00 -12.27 -1.21
C ILE A 239 -0.92 -12.15 -0.16
N ILE A 240 -0.05 -13.16 -0.08
CA ILE A 240 1.12 -13.11 0.80
C ILE A 240 2.29 -12.58 -0.02
N ARG A 241 2.91 -11.48 0.42
CA ARG A 241 4.06 -10.91 -0.28
C ARG A 241 5.31 -10.90 0.60
N LEU A 242 6.35 -11.61 0.16
CA LEU A 242 7.67 -11.62 0.77
C LEU A 242 8.39 -10.32 0.38
N ALA A 243 8.64 -9.46 1.35
CA ALA A 243 9.20 -8.13 1.14
C ALA A 243 10.64 -8.00 1.67
N GLY A 244 11.24 -9.09 2.16
CA GLY A 244 12.60 -9.08 2.71
C GLY A 244 12.76 -8.06 3.84
N LYS A 245 13.85 -7.29 3.78
CA LYS A 245 14.09 -6.16 4.69
C LYS A 245 13.14 -5.00 4.49
N GLY A 246 12.50 -4.86 3.33
CA GLY A 246 11.61 -3.78 2.95
C GLY A 246 11.39 -3.74 1.44
N SER A 247 10.23 -3.26 1.01
CA SER A 247 9.85 -3.24 -0.40
C SER A 247 9.02 -2.00 -0.69
N ASP A 248 9.51 -1.12 -1.57
CA ASP A 248 8.79 0.08 -1.99
C ASP A 248 7.57 -0.31 -2.85
N VAL A 249 7.63 -1.45 -3.56
CA VAL A 249 6.50 -2.03 -4.30
C VAL A 249 5.38 -2.44 -3.35
N THR A 250 5.73 -3.02 -2.21
CA THR A 250 4.78 -3.45 -1.18
C THR A 250 4.04 -2.26 -0.59
N GLU A 251 4.71 -1.12 -0.39
CA GLU A 251 4.06 0.12 0.03
C GLU A 251 3.00 0.58 -0.98
N VAL A 252 3.34 0.60 -2.28
CA VAL A 252 2.40 0.93 -3.35
C VAL A 252 1.19 -0.03 -3.35
N SER A 253 1.43 -1.33 -3.23
CA SER A 253 0.34 -2.32 -3.21
C SER A 253 -0.53 -2.22 -1.97
N MET A 254 0.04 -1.90 -0.81
CA MET A 254 -0.76 -1.63 0.39
C MET A 254 -1.61 -0.38 0.20
N THR A 255 -1.09 0.67 -0.44
CA THR A 255 -1.87 1.86 -0.81
C THR A 255 -3.04 1.54 -1.74
N ARG A 256 -2.82 0.67 -2.73
CA ARG A 256 -3.84 0.31 -3.74
C ARG A 256 -4.86 -0.72 -3.27
N TYR A 257 -4.45 -1.73 -2.51
CA TYR A 257 -5.28 -2.89 -2.16
C TYR A 257 -5.46 -3.10 -0.66
N GLY A 258 -4.79 -2.32 0.18
CA GLY A 258 -4.96 -2.36 1.63
C GLY A 258 -4.62 -3.72 2.22
N ALA A 259 -5.54 -4.26 3.03
CA ALA A 259 -5.32 -5.52 3.73
C ALA A 259 -5.49 -6.78 2.86
N HIS A 260 -5.74 -6.64 1.55
CA HIS A 260 -5.60 -7.76 0.62
C HIS A 260 -4.14 -8.17 0.46
N ILE A 261 -3.18 -7.27 0.69
CA ILE A 261 -1.76 -7.60 0.72
C ILE A 261 -1.35 -7.87 2.17
N LEU A 262 -0.83 -9.06 2.43
CA LEU A 262 -0.15 -9.40 3.67
C LEU A 262 1.36 -9.38 3.41
N PRO A 263 2.06 -8.28 3.73
CA PRO A 263 3.50 -8.23 3.66
C PRO A 263 4.15 -9.11 4.74
N VAL A 264 5.16 -9.86 4.33
CA VAL A 264 6.07 -10.62 5.19
C VAL A 264 7.40 -9.88 5.21
N LEU A 265 7.78 -9.37 6.37
CA LEU A 265 8.95 -8.53 6.59
C LEU A 265 9.93 -9.22 7.53
N GLU A 266 11.23 -9.02 7.30
CA GLU A 266 12.29 -9.50 8.19
C GLU A 266 12.42 -8.64 9.45
N GLU A 267 12.24 -7.33 9.29
CA GLU A 267 12.39 -6.36 10.37
C GLU A 267 11.25 -5.33 10.36
N PRO A 268 10.02 -5.70 10.82
CA PRO A 268 8.87 -4.79 10.87
C PRO A 268 9.13 -3.47 11.62
N LYS A 269 10.07 -3.48 12.58
CA LYS A 269 10.46 -2.31 13.38
C LYS A 269 11.05 -1.18 12.53
N LYS A 270 11.76 -1.49 11.43
CA LYS A 270 12.29 -0.48 10.50
C LYS A 270 11.18 0.20 9.70
N HIS A 271 10.05 -0.48 9.55
CA HIS A 271 8.86 -0.01 8.84
C HIS A 271 7.75 0.42 9.78
N ARG A 272 8.09 0.88 11.00
CA ARG A 272 7.09 1.23 12.02
C ARG A 272 6.10 2.30 11.55
N HIS A 273 6.53 3.22 10.69
CA HIS A 273 5.67 4.24 10.09
C HIS A 273 4.58 3.61 9.21
N LEU A 274 4.98 2.69 8.33
CA LEU A 274 4.09 1.93 7.45
C LEU A 274 3.17 1.02 8.26
N VAL A 275 3.71 0.28 9.25
CA VAL A 275 2.89 -0.54 10.13
C VAL A 275 1.89 0.32 10.90
N ALA A 276 2.30 1.45 11.48
CA ALA A 276 1.38 2.35 12.21
C ALA A 276 0.22 2.82 11.34
N MET A 277 0.52 3.22 10.10
CA MET A 277 -0.45 3.68 9.11
C MET A 277 -1.50 2.60 8.80
N TRP A 278 -1.05 1.39 8.46
CA TRP A 278 -1.95 0.31 8.00
C TRP A 278 -2.57 -0.53 9.11
N SER A 279 -2.01 -0.48 10.32
CA SER A 279 -2.50 -1.21 11.50
C SER A 279 -3.45 -0.42 12.39
N LEU A 280 -3.86 0.80 12.01
CA LEU A 280 -4.59 1.72 12.89
C LEU A 280 -3.85 1.96 14.22
N ASN A 281 -2.54 2.25 14.14
CA ASN A 281 -1.63 2.40 15.28
C ASN A 281 -1.54 1.15 16.19
N GLY A 282 -1.39 -0.03 15.59
CA GLY A 282 -1.18 -1.30 16.30
C GLY A 282 -2.46 -1.96 16.79
N ARG A 283 -3.63 -1.61 16.24
CA ARG A 283 -4.92 -2.22 16.57
C ARG A 283 -5.24 -3.42 15.68
N VAL A 284 -4.85 -3.37 14.42
CA VAL A 284 -5.17 -4.38 13.41
C VAL A 284 -3.86 -4.97 12.85
N PRO A 285 -3.66 -6.29 12.92
CA PRO A 285 -2.52 -6.95 12.28
C PRO A 285 -2.58 -6.76 10.77
N CYS A 286 -1.52 -6.17 10.21
CA CYS A 286 -1.38 -5.89 8.79
C CYS A 286 -0.07 -6.41 8.19
N VAL A 287 0.83 -6.98 9.00
CA VAL A 287 2.13 -7.53 8.55
C VAL A 287 2.41 -8.84 9.27
N TRP A 288 3.25 -9.69 8.67
CA TRP A 288 3.80 -10.89 9.30
C TRP A 288 5.32 -10.81 9.35
N CYS A 289 5.94 -11.34 10.41
CA CYS A 289 7.38 -11.30 10.59
C CYS A 289 8.02 -12.67 10.35
N VAL A 290 9.00 -12.71 9.45
CA VAL A 290 9.86 -13.88 9.26
C VAL A 290 11.29 -13.35 9.22
N PRO A 291 12.10 -13.59 10.28
CA PRO A 291 13.47 -13.09 10.30
C PRO A 291 14.30 -13.60 9.12
N LYS A 292 15.34 -12.84 8.77
CA LYS A 292 16.32 -13.22 7.75
C LYS A 292 16.85 -14.64 8.03
N ASP A 293 17.06 -15.41 6.96
CA ASP A 293 17.53 -16.80 7.00
C ASP A 293 16.57 -17.77 7.72
N GLN A 294 15.34 -17.33 8.05
CA GLN A 294 14.35 -18.15 8.73
C GLN A 294 13.11 -18.50 7.91
N TYR A 295 13.12 -18.19 6.62
CA TYR A 295 12.02 -18.52 5.70
C TYR A 295 11.77 -20.02 5.58
N GLY A 296 12.79 -20.86 5.77
CA GLY A 296 12.67 -22.32 5.77
C GLY A 296 12.33 -22.96 7.12
N PHE A 297 12.21 -22.20 8.21
CA PHE A 297 11.85 -22.78 9.50
C PHE A 297 10.36 -22.72 9.79
N ARG A 298 9.79 -23.86 10.19
CA ARG A 298 8.35 -23.97 10.52
C ARG A 298 7.89 -23.03 11.63
N HIS A 299 8.75 -22.72 12.60
CA HIS A 299 8.37 -21.87 13.73
C HIS A 299 8.12 -20.41 13.29
N SER A 300 8.78 -19.93 12.24
CA SER A 300 8.60 -18.58 11.68
C SER A 300 7.21 -18.35 11.07
N TRP A 301 6.53 -19.44 10.72
CA TRP A 301 5.19 -19.44 10.13
C TRP A 301 4.11 -19.93 11.11
N THR A 302 4.51 -20.28 12.33
CA THR A 302 3.59 -20.78 13.35
C THR A 302 2.67 -19.66 13.81
N GLY A 303 1.36 -19.89 13.70
CA GLY A 303 0.32 -18.92 14.05
C GLY A 303 -0.29 -18.20 12.84
N LEU A 304 0.37 -18.22 11.67
CA LEU A 304 -0.22 -17.70 10.43
C LEU A 304 -1.21 -18.70 9.83
N ASP A 305 -2.48 -18.63 10.21
CA ASP A 305 -3.50 -19.53 9.66
C ASP A 305 -3.87 -19.14 8.21
N VAL A 306 -3.27 -19.83 7.24
CA VAL A 306 -3.58 -19.68 5.80
C VAL A 306 -4.85 -20.47 5.47
N ASP A 307 -5.99 -19.82 5.61
CA ASP A 307 -7.33 -20.39 5.37
C ASP A 307 -7.91 -20.03 3.98
N GLU A 308 -9.19 -20.35 3.75
CA GLU A 308 -9.87 -20.06 2.47
C GLU A 308 -9.87 -18.58 2.11
N SER A 309 -9.64 -17.68 3.08
CA SER A 309 -9.59 -16.26 2.83
C SER A 309 -8.33 -15.81 2.08
N PHE A 310 -7.32 -16.66 1.94
CA PHE A 310 -6.12 -16.41 1.12
C PHE A 310 -6.24 -16.89 -0.34
N LEU A 311 -7.35 -17.55 -0.69
CA LEU A 311 -7.51 -18.12 -2.02
C LEU A 311 -8.20 -17.11 -2.96
N LEU A 312 -7.50 -16.73 -4.03
CA LEU A 312 -8.05 -15.99 -5.15
C LEU A 312 -9.00 -16.89 -5.96
N ARG A 313 -10.14 -16.35 -6.39
CA ARG A 313 -11.06 -17.07 -7.26
C ARG A 313 -10.87 -16.68 -8.72
N THR A 314 -10.62 -17.66 -9.58
CA THR A 314 -10.56 -17.45 -11.04
C THR A 314 -11.96 -17.32 -11.64
N THR A 315 -12.04 -16.75 -12.85
CA THR A 315 -13.27 -16.73 -13.67
C THR A 315 -13.78 -18.14 -13.98
N THR A 316 -12.87 -19.12 -14.01
CA THR A 316 -13.19 -20.56 -14.17
C THR A 316 -13.66 -21.23 -12.88
N GLY A 317 -13.72 -20.52 -11.76
CA GLY A 317 -14.17 -21.04 -10.46
C GLY A 317 -13.11 -21.84 -9.69
N LYS A 318 -11.86 -21.87 -10.16
CA LYS A 318 -10.73 -22.51 -9.46
C LYS A 318 -10.19 -21.58 -8.37
N TYR A 319 -9.58 -22.19 -7.35
CA TYR A 319 -8.94 -21.48 -6.25
C TYR A 319 -7.43 -21.43 -6.44
N ILE A 320 -6.85 -20.25 -6.21
CA ILE A 320 -5.43 -20.00 -6.36
C ILE A 320 -4.86 -19.36 -5.11
N LEU A 321 -3.84 -19.99 -4.52
CA LEU A 321 -3.02 -19.39 -3.48
C LEU A 321 -1.91 -18.58 -4.15
N CYS A 322 -1.97 -17.25 -4.04
CA CYS A 322 -0.99 -16.36 -4.65
C CYS A 322 0.05 -15.93 -3.61
N ILE A 323 1.32 -16.23 -3.90
CA ILE A 323 2.46 -15.85 -3.08
C ILE A 323 3.43 -15.09 -3.98
N GLU A 324 3.74 -13.87 -3.59
CA GLU A 324 4.60 -12.96 -4.33
C GLU A 324 5.89 -12.72 -3.55
N ALA A 325 6.99 -12.46 -4.23
CA ALA A 325 8.26 -12.10 -3.61
C ALA A 325 8.91 -10.94 -4.35
N ASP A 326 9.33 -9.94 -3.61
CA ASP A 326 10.11 -8.81 -4.10
C ASP A 326 11.58 -9.00 -3.69
N ALA A 327 12.41 -9.38 -4.65
CA ALA A 327 13.86 -9.50 -4.51
C ALA A 327 14.59 -8.28 -5.09
N THR A 328 13.90 -7.16 -5.32
CA THR A 328 14.54 -5.94 -5.82
C THR A 328 15.27 -5.19 -4.73
N LEU A 329 16.35 -4.52 -5.12
CA LEU A 329 17.10 -3.64 -4.24
C LEU A 329 16.41 -2.28 -4.12
N LYS A 330 16.13 -1.89 -2.87
CA LYS A 330 15.70 -0.54 -2.54
C LYS A 330 16.70 0.48 -3.09
N ASP A 331 16.18 1.56 -3.67
CA ASP A 331 16.94 2.66 -4.30
C ASP A 331 17.78 2.29 -5.55
N ARG A 332 17.88 1.02 -5.95
CA ARG A 332 18.75 0.58 -7.05
C ARG A 332 17.99 -0.03 -8.22
N ALA A 333 16.74 0.38 -8.43
CA ALA A 333 15.87 -0.22 -9.45
C ALA A 333 16.45 -0.08 -10.87
N PHE A 334 17.04 1.07 -11.20
CA PHE A 334 17.62 1.33 -12.52
C PHE A 334 19.14 1.09 -12.59
N GLU A 335 19.77 0.52 -11.55
CA GLU A 335 21.18 0.12 -11.65
C GLU A 335 21.32 -1.05 -12.64
N LEU A 336 21.88 -0.80 -13.81
CA LEU A 336 22.25 -1.82 -14.79
C LEU A 336 23.68 -2.28 -14.49
N ARG A 337 23.84 -3.08 -13.44
CA ARG A 337 25.17 -3.55 -13.03
C ARG A 337 25.81 -4.34 -14.17
N VAL A 338 26.94 -3.86 -14.67
CA VAL A 338 27.97 -4.72 -15.26
C VAL A 338 28.66 -5.37 -14.08
N MET A 339 28.52 -6.68 -13.95
CA MET A 339 28.86 -7.47 -12.75
C MET A 339 30.20 -7.06 -12.11
N PRO A 340 30.23 -6.64 -10.83
CA PRO A 340 31.49 -6.67 -10.10
C PRO A 340 31.89 -8.13 -9.87
N LYS A 341 33.20 -8.43 -9.96
CA LYS A 341 33.80 -9.74 -9.61
C LYS A 341 33.55 -10.18 -8.16
N ALA A 342 32.97 -9.32 -7.31
CA ALA A 342 32.68 -9.61 -5.92
C ALA A 342 31.18 -9.84 -5.72
N PRO A 343 30.77 -10.88 -4.97
CA PRO A 343 29.37 -11.13 -4.65
C PRO A 343 28.77 -9.89 -3.99
N SER A 344 27.53 -9.53 -4.36
CA SER A 344 26.78 -8.48 -3.66
C SER A 344 26.76 -8.79 -2.16
N PRO A 345 26.72 -7.75 -1.30
CA PRO A 345 26.60 -7.99 0.13
C PRO A 345 25.34 -8.83 0.37
N ARG A 346 25.52 -10.05 0.88
CA ARG A 346 24.48 -11.05 1.21
C ARG A 346 23.41 -10.53 2.17
N ASP A 347 23.52 -9.28 2.61
CA ASP A 347 22.73 -8.66 3.65
C ASP A 347 21.62 -7.76 3.13
N GLU A 348 21.48 -7.44 1.85
CA GLU A 348 20.46 -6.47 1.41
C GLU A 348 19.22 -7.09 0.76
N GLU A 349 19.27 -8.34 0.30
CA GLU A 349 18.28 -8.88 -0.63
C GLU A 349 17.55 -10.13 -0.10
N LEU A 350 16.26 -10.24 -0.45
CA LEU A 350 15.52 -11.49 -0.38
C LEU A 350 16.07 -12.43 -1.47
N SER A 351 16.69 -13.54 -1.07
CA SER A 351 17.23 -14.49 -2.05
C SER A 351 16.14 -15.35 -2.69
N VAL A 352 16.43 -15.92 -3.86
CA VAL A 352 15.53 -16.91 -4.49
C VAL A 352 15.38 -18.16 -3.62
N GLU A 353 16.41 -18.54 -2.86
CA GLU A 353 16.37 -19.59 -1.86
C GLU A 353 15.34 -19.28 -0.78
N ASP A 354 15.42 -18.11 -0.16
CA ASP A 354 14.50 -17.66 0.89
C ASP A 354 13.06 -17.66 0.38
N ALA A 355 12.84 -17.07 -0.81
CA ALA A 355 11.53 -17.06 -1.45
C ALA A 355 11.00 -18.48 -1.70
N SER A 356 11.84 -19.39 -2.25
CA SER A 356 11.45 -20.77 -2.54
C SER A 356 11.11 -21.57 -1.27
N GLN A 357 11.83 -21.34 -0.18
CA GLN A 357 11.58 -21.97 1.12
C GLN A 357 10.25 -21.48 1.71
N ALA A 358 10.01 -20.17 1.66
CA ALA A 358 8.77 -19.55 2.09
C ALA A 358 7.56 -20.08 1.30
N TYR A 359 7.67 -20.16 -0.03
CA TYR A 359 6.62 -20.72 -0.88
C TYR A 359 6.21 -22.11 -0.41
N ARG A 360 7.17 -23.01 -0.22
CA ARG A 360 6.90 -24.39 0.23
C ARG A 360 6.24 -24.43 1.61
N LEU A 361 6.65 -23.57 2.55
CA LEU A 361 6.06 -23.58 3.90
C LEU A 361 4.63 -23.03 3.91
N VAL A 362 4.38 -21.94 3.19
CA VAL A 362 3.04 -21.35 3.06
C VAL A 362 2.09 -22.32 2.35
N GLU A 363 2.54 -22.94 1.24
CA GLU A 363 1.77 -23.97 0.54
C GLU A 363 1.43 -25.16 1.43
N ARG A 364 2.40 -25.66 2.19
CA ARG A 364 2.19 -26.77 3.12
C ARG A 364 1.18 -26.39 4.20
N GLN A 365 1.26 -25.18 4.74
CA GLN A 365 0.33 -24.70 5.76
C GLN A 365 -1.10 -24.58 5.22
N ALA A 366 -1.23 -24.02 4.01
CA ALA A 366 -2.49 -23.96 3.30
C ALA A 366 -3.06 -25.36 3.02
N ALA A 367 -2.24 -26.31 2.57
CA ALA A 367 -2.64 -27.69 2.30
C ALA A 367 -3.12 -28.45 3.56
N LEU A 368 -2.60 -28.09 4.74
CA LEU A 368 -3.06 -28.66 6.02
C LEU A 368 -4.38 -28.04 6.50
N ALA A 369 -4.60 -26.76 6.23
CA ALA A 369 -5.78 -26.03 6.68
C ALA A 369 -6.99 -26.19 5.73
N LEU A 370 -6.72 -26.30 4.43
CA LEU A 370 -7.73 -26.27 3.38
C LEU A 370 -8.18 -27.68 3.00
N LYS A 371 -9.51 -27.88 2.95
CA LYS A 371 -10.11 -29.15 2.48
C LYS A 371 -10.25 -29.22 0.96
N ARG A 372 -10.25 -28.06 0.29
CA ARG A 372 -10.51 -27.95 -1.15
C ARG A 372 -9.20 -27.96 -1.93
N PRO A 373 -9.18 -28.54 -3.14
CA PRO A 373 -8.02 -28.45 -4.01
C PRO A 373 -7.81 -26.99 -4.45
N PHE A 374 -6.58 -26.53 -4.41
CA PHE A 374 -6.15 -25.22 -4.90
C PHE A 374 -4.86 -25.38 -5.71
N ARG A 375 -4.56 -24.37 -6.53
CA ARG A 375 -3.29 -24.24 -7.23
C ARG A 375 -2.48 -23.13 -6.59
N SER A 376 -1.16 -23.28 -6.49
CA SER A 376 -0.30 -22.17 -6.09
C SER A 376 0.19 -21.38 -7.29
N LEU A 377 0.35 -20.07 -7.10
CA LEU A 377 1.06 -19.17 -8.00
C LEU A 377 2.17 -18.47 -7.20
N CYS A 378 3.41 -18.86 -7.45
CA CYS A 378 4.61 -18.26 -6.89
C CYS A 378 5.23 -17.29 -7.90
N VAL A 379 5.22 -15.99 -7.59
CA VAL A 379 5.70 -14.92 -8.47
C VAL A 379 6.92 -14.26 -7.83
N LEU A 380 8.04 -14.19 -8.55
CA LEU A 380 9.25 -13.51 -8.11
C LEU A 380 9.49 -12.28 -8.98
N LEU A 381 9.67 -11.12 -8.36
CA LEU A 381 10.24 -9.94 -9.00
C LEU A 381 11.73 -9.87 -8.67
N GLY A 382 12.59 -9.93 -9.67
CA GLY A 382 14.03 -9.94 -9.47
C GLY A 382 14.80 -9.61 -10.75
N ASP A 383 16.11 -9.38 -10.64
CA ASP A 383 16.96 -9.22 -11.81
C ASP A 383 17.21 -10.59 -12.46
N SER A 384 16.68 -10.78 -13.67
CA SER A 384 16.74 -12.06 -14.39
C SER A 384 18.18 -12.50 -14.68
N ARG A 385 19.12 -11.55 -14.76
CA ARG A 385 20.55 -11.79 -15.02
C ARG A 385 21.39 -11.90 -13.75
N GLN A 386 20.78 -11.75 -12.57
CA GLN A 386 21.50 -11.91 -11.32
C GLN A 386 22.14 -13.30 -11.26
N PRO A 387 23.47 -13.39 -11.03
CA PRO A 387 24.12 -14.68 -10.88
C PRO A 387 23.67 -15.31 -9.57
N CYS A 388 23.14 -16.52 -9.66
CA CYS A 388 22.82 -17.36 -8.54
C CYS A 388 23.90 -18.43 -8.39
N ASP A 389 24.44 -18.56 -7.18
CA ASP A 389 25.36 -19.62 -6.82
C ASP A 389 24.62 -20.97 -6.78
N LEU A 390 25.07 -21.96 -7.56
CA LEU A 390 24.56 -23.34 -7.48
C LEU A 390 25.43 -24.23 -6.60
N GLY A 391 26.52 -23.69 -6.04
CA GLY A 391 27.60 -24.43 -5.42
C GLY A 391 28.68 -24.83 -6.43
N GLY A 392 29.88 -25.13 -5.92
CA GLY A 392 30.98 -25.66 -6.73
C GLY A 392 31.52 -24.69 -7.79
N GLU A 393 31.56 -23.39 -7.50
CA GLU A 393 32.03 -22.31 -8.40
C GLU A 393 31.20 -22.13 -9.68
N SER A 394 30.06 -22.83 -9.80
CA SER A 394 29.15 -22.68 -10.93
C SER A 394 28.07 -21.62 -10.64
N PHE A 395 27.97 -20.65 -11.56
CA PHE A 395 26.95 -19.61 -11.52
C PHE A 395 26.00 -19.80 -12.70
N VAL A 396 24.70 -19.66 -12.43
CA VAL A 396 23.68 -19.55 -13.48
C VAL A 396 22.88 -18.27 -13.24
N THR A 397 22.27 -17.74 -14.29
CA THR A 397 21.37 -16.59 -14.12
C THR A 397 20.14 -16.99 -13.31
N LEU A 398 19.51 -16.02 -12.63
CA LEU A 398 18.23 -16.23 -11.94
C LEU A 398 17.18 -16.80 -12.90
N ARG A 399 17.17 -16.35 -14.16
CA ARG A 399 16.28 -16.88 -15.19
C ARG A 399 16.54 -18.36 -15.50
N ASP A 400 17.79 -18.75 -15.68
CA ASP A 400 18.13 -20.15 -15.94
C ASP A 400 17.81 -21.03 -14.74
N ARG A 401 18.10 -20.55 -13.53
CA ARG A 401 17.77 -21.27 -12.30
C ARG A 401 16.26 -21.49 -12.16
N THR A 402 15.46 -20.46 -12.35
CA THR A 402 14.00 -20.57 -12.24
C THR A 402 13.44 -21.53 -13.29
N ARG A 403 13.98 -21.51 -14.52
CA ARG A 403 13.64 -22.47 -15.58
C ARG A 403 14.03 -23.92 -15.23
N LEU A 404 15.22 -24.14 -14.69
CA LEU A 404 15.77 -25.46 -14.39
C LEU A 404 15.17 -26.09 -13.14
N LYS A 405 15.04 -25.33 -12.05
CA LYS A 405 14.57 -25.84 -10.76
C LYS A 405 13.06 -25.74 -10.56
N GLN A 406 12.37 -24.94 -11.38
CA GLN A 406 10.92 -24.69 -11.26
C GLN A 406 10.48 -24.24 -9.85
N GLU A 407 11.37 -23.54 -9.12
CA GLU A 407 11.11 -22.99 -7.78
C GLU A 407 10.14 -21.80 -7.82
N VAL A 408 10.02 -21.15 -8.98
CA VAL A 408 9.18 -19.98 -9.24
C VAL A 408 8.29 -20.28 -10.44
N ASN A 409 7.01 -19.89 -10.39
CA ASN A 409 6.10 -20.11 -11.52
C ASN A 409 6.16 -18.98 -12.54
N VAL A 410 6.32 -17.73 -12.07
CA VAL A 410 6.45 -16.54 -12.92
C VAL A 410 7.56 -15.65 -12.38
N LEU A 411 8.58 -15.38 -13.20
CA LEU A 411 9.65 -14.42 -12.95
C LEU A 411 9.34 -13.12 -13.71
N ILE A 412 9.14 -12.04 -12.96
CA ILE A 412 9.07 -10.69 -13.48
C ILE A 412 10.49 -10.12 -13.45
N ASP A 413 11.03 -9.81 -14.62
CA ASP A 413 12.32 -9.12 -14.73
C ASP A 413 12.19 -7.70 -14.16
N SER A 414 13.09 -7.32 -13.25
CA SER A 414 13.07 -5.99 -12.63
C SER A 414 13.60 -4.88 -13.55
N LYS A 415 14.47 -5.18 -14.51
CA LYS A 415 15.11 -4.15 -15.36
C LYS A 415 14.34 -3.92 -16.65
N ALA A 416 13.86 -4.99 -17.27
CA ALA A 416 13.16 -4.93 -18.55
C ALA A 416 11.96 -3.98 -18.60
N PRO A 417 10.99 -4.02 -17.65
CA PRO A 417 9.82 -3.15 -17.72
C PRO A 417 10.17 -1.67 -17.57
N LEU A 418 11.20 -1.34 -16.78
CA LEU A 418 11.68 0.03 -16.60
C LEU A 418 12.32 0.57 -17.89
N LEU A 419 13.18 -0.24 -18.52
CA LEU A 419 13.83 0.14 -19.77
C LEU A 419 12.85 0.25 -20.94
N LEU A 420 11.79 -0.55 -20.94
CA LEU A 420 10.70 -0.39 -21.91
C LEU A 420 10.00 0.97 -21.77
N GLU A 421 9.74 1.44 -20.55
CA GLU A 421 9.16 2.78 -20.35
C GLU A 421 10.12 3.89 -20.78
N VAL A 422 11.44 3.72 -20.57
CA VAL A 422 12.45 4.63 -21.12
C VAL A 422 12.39 4.66 -22.65
N LEU A 423 12.34 3.50 -23.32
CA LEU A 423 12.23 3.44 -24.78
C LEU A 423 10.92 4.04 -25.30
N LYS A 424 9.80 3.80 -24.61
CA LYS A 424 8.51 4.43 -24.95
C LYS A 424 8.58 5.95 -24.83
N TRP A 425 9.22 6.47 -23.80
CA TRP A 425 9.48 7.89 -23.66
C TRP A 425 10.37 8.40 -24.80
N CYS A 426 11.46 7.71 -25.11
CA CYS A 426 12.35 8.09 -26.21
C CYS A 426 11.61 8.15 -27.55
N GLY A 427 10.76 7.17 -27.85
CA GLY A 427 9.95 7.13 -29.07
C GLY A 427 8.92 8.25 -29.17
N ARG A 428 8.48 8.83 -28.04
CA ARG A 428 7.53 9.94 -27.99
C ARG A 428 8.20 11.30 -28.08
N PHE A 429 9.35 11.48 -27.43
CA PHE A 429 9.91 12.80 -27.15
C PHE A 429 11.26 13.09 -27.79
N VAL A 430 11.96 12.10 -28.35
CA VAL A 430 13.34 12.30 -28.87
C VAL A 430 13.36 12.68 -30.37
N ASP A 431 12.20 12.92 -30.96
CA ASP A 431 11.98 13.35 -32.36
C ASP A 431 12.76 12.52 -33.41
N GLY A 432 12.72 12.96 -34.68
CA GLY A 432 13.52 12.36 -35.75
C GLY A 432 15.03 12.53 -35.57
N ARG A 433 15.48 13.45 -34.70
CA ARG A 433 16.91 13.70 -34.43
C ARG A 433 17.57 12.55 -33.68
N LYS A 434 16.79 11.79 -32.89
CA LYS A 434 17.27 10.69 -32.06
C LYS A 434 18.38 11.07 -31.06
N THR A 435 18.52 12.36 -30.72
CA THR A 435 19.56 12.84 -29.78
C THR A 435 18.95 13.24 -28.44
N LEU A 436 19.53 12.76 -27.33
CA LEU A 436 19.07 13.07 -25.98
C LEU A 436 20.23 13.32 -25.01
N VAL A 437 19.94 14.04 -23.93
CA VAL A 437 20.86 14.31 -22.83
C VAL A 437 20.65 13.27 -21.73
N LEU A 438 21.69 12.53 -21.39
CA LEU A 438 21.68 11.56 -20.29
C LEU A 438 22.39 12.16 -19.07
N ASP A 439 21.61 12.53 -18.07
CA ASP A 439 22.08 13.06 -16.80
C ASP A 439 21.85 12.03 -15.70
N VAL A 440 22.79 11.11 -15.58
CA VAL A 440 22.72 9.99 -14.65
C VAL A 440 24.03 9.80 -13.92
N THR A 441 24.00 9.02 -12.84
CA THR A 441 25.23 8.72 -12.10
C THR A 441 26.30 8.03 -12.96
N PRO A 442 27.60 8.26 -12.68
CA PRO A 442 28.68 7.73 -13.50
C PRO A 442 28.62 6.21 -13.72
N HIS A 443 28.19 5.46 -12.70
CA HIS A 443 28.08 4.00 -12.77
C HIS A 443 26.94 3.51 -13.68
N ASN A 444 25.87 4.31 -13.83
CA ASN A 444 24.72 3.96 -14.68
C ASN A 444 24.80 4.59 -16.08
N PHE A 445 25.69 5.57 -16.27
CA PHE A 445 25.84 6.28 -17.53
C PHE A 445 26.22 5.34 -18.68
N MET A 446 27.30 4.57 -18.54
CA MET A 446 27.80 3.73 -19.63
C MET A 446 26.80 2.64 -20.06
N PRO A 447 26.20 1.86 -19.14
CA PRO A 447 25.23 0.83 -19.52
C PRO A 447 23.98 1.42 -20.20
N LEU A 448 23.44 2.53 -19.67
CA LEU A 448 22.27 3.19 -20.29
C LEU A 448 22.63 3.81 -21.64
N LYS A 449 23.82 4.39 -21.78
CA LYS A 449 24.32 4.90 -23.05
C LYS A 449 24.37 3.80 -24.11
N LEU A 450 25.04 2.67 -23.82
CA LEU A 450 25.13 1.54 -24.75
C LEU A 450 23.74 0.98 -25.12
N PHE A 451 22.85 0.89 -24.14
CA PHE A 451 21.47 0.44 -24.36
C PHE A 451 20.69 1.37 -25.32
N LEU A 452 20.81 2.69 -25.14
CA LEU A 452 20.14 3.69 -25.98
C LEU A 452 20.79 3.78 -27.38
N GLU A 453 22.12 3.71 -27.47
CA GLU A 453 22.85 3.71 -28.74
C GLU A 453 22.51 2.49 -29.60
N HIS A 454 22.32 1.32 -28.98
CA HIS A 454 21.86 0.12 -29.69
C HIS A 454 20.48 0.31 -30.34
N HIS A 455 19.61 1.11 -29.73
CA HIS A 455 18.30 1.48 -30.29
C HIS A 455 18.36 2.68 -31.25
N GLY A 456 19.58 3.13 -31.59
CA GLY A 456 19.83 4.19 -32.55
C GLY A 456 19.69 5.60 -32.01
N TYR A 457 19.77 5.79 -30.68
CA TYR A 457 19.78 7.11 -30.05
C TYR A 457 21.21 7.61 -29.82
N ALA A 458 21.48 8.86 -30.18
CA ALA A 458 22.71 9.56 -29.84
C ALA A 458 22.59 10.12 -28.42
N VAL A 459 23.54 9.76 -27.55
CA VAL A 459 23.51 10.14 -26.13
C VAL A 459 24.61 11.15 -25.84
N LEU A 460 24.21 12.30 -25.30
CA LEU A 460 25.11 13.37 -24.87
C LEU A 460 25.14 13.48 -23.34
N THR A 461 26.31 13.79 -22.78
CA THR A 461 26.41 14.27 -21.39
C THR A 461 25.86 15.70 -21.26
N PRO A 462 25.50 16.17 -20.06
CA PRO A 462 25.08 17.56 -19.86
C PRO A 462 26.09 18.59 -20.39
N ALA A 463 27.39 18.34 -20.24
CA ALA A 463 28.44 19.22 -20.73
C ALA A 463 28.59 19.20 -22.26
N GLU A 464 28.37 18.05 -22.90
CA GLU A 464 28.35 17.92 -24.36
C GLU A 464 27.11 18.57 -24.97
N ALA A 465 25.96 18.50 -24.27
CA ALA A 465 24.71 19.12 -24.71
C ALA A 465 24.84 20.64 -24.84
N VAL A 466 25.49 21.31 -23.87
CA VAL A 466 25.76 22.76 -23.96
C VAL A 466 26.57 23.09 -25.20
N LYS A 467 27.66 22.35 -25.46
CA LYS A 467 28.51 22.55 -26.65
C LYS A 467 27.75 22.26 -27.94
N PHE A 468 26.86 21.28 -27.93
CA PHE A 468 26.01 20.93 -29.07
C PHE A 468 25.04 22.07 -29.39
N GLU A 469 24.34 22.61 -28.38
CA GLU A 469 23.45 23.75 -28.56
C GLU A 469 24.18 25.02 -29.02
N GLU A 470 25.39 25.28 -28.51
CA GLU A 470 26.23 26.40 -28.96
C GLU A 470 26.58 26.29 -30.45
N ARG A 471 26.93 25.07 -30.91
CA ARG A 471 27.18 24.81 -32.33
C ARG A 471 25.93 24.99 -33.18
N GLU A 472 24.79 24.44 -32.75
CA GLU A 472 23.53 24.57 -33.49
C GLU A 472 23.07 26.03 -33.57
N ARG A 473 23.22 26.81 -32.48
CA ARG A 473 22.96 28.25 -32.49
C ARG A 473 23.89 28.99 -33.45
N ALA A 474 25.17 28.63 -33.51
CA ALA A 474 26.12 29.22 -34.44
C ALA A 474 25.78 28.88 -35.91
N GLU A 475 25.37 27.65 -36.20
CA GLU A 475 24.93 27.21 -37.52
C GLU A 475 23.65 27.94 -37.97
N ILE A 476 22.63 28.01 -37.11
CA ILE A 476 21.38 28.76 -37.40
C ILE A 476 21.69 30.25 -37.60
N ALA A 477 22.58 30.84 -36.81
CA ALA A 477 22.99 32.23 -36.98
C ALA A 477 23.75 32.45 -38.29
N ALA A 478 24.61 31.49 -38.69
CA ALA A 478 25.32 31.53 -39.96
C ALA A 478 24.37 31.38 -41.16
N GLU A 479 23.39 30.46 -41.09
CA GLU A 479 22.36 30.32 -42.13
C GLU A 479 21.47 31.56 -42.22
N ALA A 480 21.06 32.13 -41.08
CA ALA A 480 20.26 33.34 -41.04
C ALA A 480 21.03 34.54 -41.62
N LYS A 481 22.32 34.65 -41.32
CA LYS A 481 23.21 35.66 -41.88
C LYS A 481 23.38 35.46 -43.39
N ALA A 482 23.64 34.24 -43.84
CA ALA A 482 23.76 33.92 -45.28
C ALA A 482 22.45 34.21 -46.03
N LYS A 483 21.30 33.92 -45.44
CA LYS A 483 19.99 34.25 -46.01
C LYS A 483 19.74 35.75 -46.07
N ALA A 484 20.12 36.49 -45.02
CA ALA A 484 20.01 37.95 -45.00
C ALA A 484 20.94 38.61 -46.04
N GLU A 485 22.17 38.12 -46.18
CA GLU A 485 23.11 38.58 -47.21
C GLU A 485 22.58 38.28 -48.61
N ALA A 486 22.01 37.08 -48.85
CA ALA A 486 21.39 36.73 -50.13
C ALA A 486 20.16 37.61 -50.45
N GLU A 487 19.31 37.90 -49.47
CA GLU A 487 18.17 38.81 -49.63
C GLU A 487 18.62 40.26 -49.90
N GLU A 488 19.70 40.73 -49.26
CA GLU A 488 20.27 42.06 -49.54
C GLU A 488 20.87 42.13 -50.95
N LEU A 489 21.51 41.06 -51.42
CA LEU A 489 22.07 40.96 -52.77
C LEU A 489 20.97 40.96 -53.84
N ASP A 490 19.89 40.21 -53.62
CA ASP A 490 18.68 40.23 -54.48
C ASP A 490 18.03 41.63 -54.47
N ARG A 491 17.95 42.30 -53.30
CA ARG A 491 17.43 43.68 -53.23
C ARG A 491 18.27 44.65 -54.06
N LYS A 492 19.60 44.57 -53.97
CA LYS A 492 20.53 45.39 -54.78
C LYS A 492 20.41 45.10 -56.26
N GLN A 493 20.21 43.85 -56.67
CA GLN A 493 19.95 43.48 -58.06
C GLN A 493 18.63 44.07 -58.56
N ARG A 494 17.56 43.99 -57.77
CA ARG A 494 16.25 44.59 -58.09
C ARG A 494 16.30 46.13 -58.17
N GLU A 495 17.10 46.77 -57.32
CA GLU A 495 17.34 48.23 -57.37
C GLU A 495 18.14 48.62 -58.62
N GLN A 496 19.16 47.84 -59.02
CA GLN A 496 19.87 48.04 -60.29
C GLN A 496 18.98 47.81 -61.52
N GLU A 497 18.09 46.82 -61.49
CA GLU A 497 17.12 46.58 -62.56
C GLU A 497 16.06 47.68 -62.65
N ARG A 498 15.63 48.26 -61.51
CA ARG A 498 14.77 49.45 -61.49
C ARG A 498 15.48 50.68 -62.06
N GLY A 499 16.73 50.94 -61.67
CA GLY A 499 17.53 52.03 -62.26
C GLY A 499 17.76 51.90 -63.76
N LYS A 500 17.82 50.67 -64.30
CA LYS A 500 17.87 50.39 -65.74
C LYS A 500 16.51 50.52 -66.45
N ARG A 501 15.39 50.39 -65.75
CA ARG A 501 14.05 50.63 -66.31
C ARG A 501 13.70 52.12 -66.33
N ASP A 502 14.12 52.88 -65.31
CA ASP A 502 13.87 54.32 -65.26
C ASP A 502 14.76 55.11 -66.26
N SER A 503 15.87 54.54 -66.71
CA SER A 503 16.69 55.10 -67.80
C SER A 503 16.21 54.74 -69.22
N ASN A 504 15.18 53.89 -69.36
CA ASN A 504 14.56 53.52 -70.64
C ASN A 504 13.13 54.07 -70.81
N LEU A 505 12.67 54.91 -69.88
CA LEU A 505 11.33 55.52 -69.88
C LEU A 505 11.38 57.05 -70.08
N ASP A 506 12.42 57.54 -70.76
CA ASP A 506 12.60 58.95 -71.11
C ASP A 506 12.50 59.21 -72.62
N ILE A 507 11.60 58.49 -73.32
CA ILE A 507 11.12 58.86 -74.66
C ILE A 507 9.66 58.42 -74.81
N THR A 508 8.71 59.11 -74.18
CA THR A 508 7.46 59.55 -74.86
C THR A 508 6.54 60.41 -73.97
N GLN A 509 6.18 61.56 -74.54
CA GLN A 509 4.93 62.31 -74.40
C GLN A 509 4.72 63.29 -73.22
N THR A 510 4.92 64.54 -73.60
CA THR A 510 4.19 65.75 -73.21
C THR A 510 2.69 65.69 -73.53
N THR A 511 1.81 66.02 -72.57
CA THR A 511 0.85 67.17 -72.55
C THR A 511 -0.46 66.91 -71.79
N SER A 512 -0.92 68.01 -71.15
CA SER A 512 -2.21 68.26 -70.45
C SER A 512 -2.33 67.66 -69.03
N GLY A 513 -2.82 68.35 -68.01
CA GLY A 513 -3.36 69.70 -67.88
C GLY A 513 -4.11 69.80 -66.54
N ASP A 514 -3.71 70.78 -65.74
CA ASP A 514 -4.54 71.61 -64.84
C ASP A 514 -5.07 71.11 -63.46
N SER A 515 -4.91 72.04 -62.51
CA SER A 515 -5.79 72.40 -61.38
C SER A 515 -5.67 71.75 -59.97
N ARG A 516 -4.98 72.55 -59.12
CA ARG A 516 -5.44 73.14 -57.83
C ARG A 516 -5.64 72.28 -56.57
N LYS A 517 -4.86 72.70 -55.55
CA LYS A 517 -5.24 73.26 -54.22
C LYS A 517 -4.71 72.50 -52.98
N THR A 518 -3.81 73.20 -52.25
CA THR A 518 -3.75 73.48 -50.78
C THR A 518 -3.94 72.31 -49.78
N GLU A 519 -3.23 72.16 -48.67
CA GLU A 519 -2.43 73.06 -47.82
C GLU A 519 -1.70 72.24 -46.71
N LYS A 520 -0.56 72.76 -46.23
CA LYS A 520 -0.03 72.82 -44.83
C LYS A 520 -0.08 71.57 -43.93
N ASN A 521 1.06 71.02 -43.48
CA ASN A 521 2.09 71.49 -42.53
C ASN A 521 1.97 70.86 -41.13
N SER A 522 3.06 70.16 -40.78
CA SER A 522 3.82 70.23 -39.52
C SER A 522 3.20 69.90 -38.14
N SER A 523 3.90 68.96 -37.49
CA SER A 523 4.57 69.09 -36.18
C SER A 523 3.81 68.83 -34.86
N THR A 524 4.33 67.80 -34.17
CA THR A 524 4.72 67.73 -32.73
C THR A 524 3.74 68.02 -31.59
N SER A 525 3.67 66.98 -30.73
CA SER A 525 3.89 66.97 -29.26
C SER A 525 2.82 67.47 -28.27
N SER A 526 2.69 66.63 -27.23
CA SER A 526 2.34 66.92 -25.83
C SER A 526 0.85 67.15 -25.51
N VAL A 527 0.30 66.91 -24.32
CA VAL A 527 0.55 66.15 -23.07
C VAL A 527 -0.77 66.35 -22.29
N SER A 528 -1.06 65.44 -21.35
CA SER A 528 -1.90 65.59 -20.15
C SER A 528 -3.45 65.68 -20.21
N ASP A 529 -4.02 64.76 -19.43
CA ASP A 529 -5.04 64.94 -18.38
C ASP A 529 -6.48 64.45 -18.59
N ASN A 530 -6.75 63.31 -17.91
CA ASN A 530 -7.75 63.07 -16.87
C ASN A 530 -9.21 63.51 -17.14
N THR A 531 -10.15 62.56 -17.05
CA THR A 531 -10.89 62.23 -15.81
C THR A 531 -12.14 61.38 -16.13
N THR A 532 -12.20 60.20 -15.51
CA THR A 532 -13.35 59.50 -14.90
C THR A 532 -14.78 59.89 -15.28
N THR A 533 -15.60 58.95 -15.79
CA THR A 533 -16.81 58.42 -15.10
C THR A 533 -17.38 57.16 -15.79
N GLN A 534 -17.52 56.09 -15.00
CA GLN A 534 -18.53 55.02 -15.14
C GLN A 534 -19.95 55.59 -14.80
N PRO A 535 -21.11 54.87 -14.94
CA PRO A 535 -21.29 53.41 -14.86
C PRO A 535 -22.41 52.77 -15.73
N GLN A 536 -22.55 51.43 -15.58
CA GLN A 536 -23.78 50.61 -15.73
C GLN A 536 -24.35 50.43 -17.16
N GLU A 537 -24.98 49.33 -17.57
CA GLU A 537 -25.29 48.01 -17.02
C GLU A 537 -25.80 47.13 -18.19
N ALA A 538 -25.67 45.81 -18.04
CA ALA A 538 -26.57 44.74 -18.51
C ALA A 538 -27.07 44.67 -19.98
N GLY A 539 -26.77 43.53 -20.62
CA GLY A 539 -27.87 42.69 -21.14
C GLY A 539 -27.72 42.03 -22.51
N LYS A 540 -27.70 40.69 -22.47
CA LYS A 540 -28.34 39.73 -23.41
C LYS A 540 -27.72 39.45 -24.78
N SER A 541 -27.32 38.18 -24.96
CA SER A 541 -27.94 37.16 -25.85
C SER A 541 -26.86 36.10 -26.18
N ALA A 542 -27.02 34.84 -25.78
CA ALA A 542 -27.75 33.80 -26.50
C ALA A 542 -27.44 33.78 -28.00
N MET A 543 -26.77 32.70 -28.47
CA MET A 543 -27.27 31.80 -29.53
C MET A 543 -26.14 31.17 -30.37
N GLN A 544 -26.36 29.89 -30.67
CA GLN A 544 -25.91 29.12 -31.84
C GLN A 544 -24.49 28.53 -31.89
N SER A 545 -24.46 27.23 -31.58
CA SER A 545 -24.06 26.15 -32.51
C SER A 545 -23.46 26.56 -33.85
N LYS A 546 -22.27 26.03 -34.14
CA LYS A 546 -21.98 25.47 -35.46
C LYS A 546 -20.78 24.52 -35.41
N ASP A 547 -21.07 23.26 -35.68
CA ASP A 547 -20.14 22.33 -36.28
C ASP A 547 -19.42 22.99 -37.45
N LYS A 548 -18.10 22.81 -37.49
CA LYS A 548 -17.33 22.86 -38.73
C LYS A 548 -16.21 21.83 -38.66
N GLU A 549 -16.47 20.71 -39.34
CA GLU A 549 -15.45 19.95 -40.03
C GLU A 549 -14.51 20.88 -40.82
N SER A 550 -13.21 20.70 -40.62
CA SER A 550 -12.16 21.00 -41.59
C SER A 550 -11.28 19.76 -41.63
N LYS A 551 -11.56 18.81 -42.52
CA LYS A 551 -10.92 18.66 -43.83
C LYS A 551 -9.41 18.92 -43.81
N ASN A 552 -8.70 17.82 -44.05
CA ASN A 552 -7.34 17.70 -44.56
C ASN A 552 -6.84 18.93 -45.33
N GLY A 553 -5.72 19.45 -44.85
CA GLY A 553 -4.80 20.28 -45.60
C GLY A 553 -3.38 19.85 -45.23
N GLU A 554 -2.84 18.89 -45.99
CA GLU A 554 -1.39 18.76 -46.15
C GLU A 554 -0.88 20.04 -46.81
N GLY A 555 0.22 20.58 -46.30
CA GLY A 555 1.04 21.55 -47.04
C GLY A 555 1.49 22.77 -46.24
N ALA A 556 2.80 22.84 -46.03
CA ALA A 556 3.60 24.04 -45.80
C ALA A 556 3.56 24.70 -44.41
N THR A 557 4.43 24.18 -43.53
CA THR A 557 5.44 24.95 -42.77
C THR A 557 5.12 26.42 -42.50
N THR A 558 4.32 26.68 -41.48
CA THR A 558 4.40 27.95 -40.74
C THR A 558 5.64 27.89 -39.84
N ARG A 559 6.79 28.35 -40.36
CA ARG A 559 8.02 28.59 -39.58
C ARG A 559 7.74 29.67 -38.52
N ARG A 560 7.23 29.26 -37.37
CA ARG A 560 7.10 30.09 -36.16
C ARG A 560 8.42 30.04 -35.39
N ASN A 561 9.01 31.21 -35.17
CA ASN A 561 10.04 31.55 -34.18
C ASN A 561 11.21 30.57 -34.03
N ASN A 562 12.32 30.87 -34.73
CA ASN A 562 13.61 30.18 -34.68
C ASN A 562 14.33 30.30 -33.32
N LYS A 563 13.80 29.68 -32.26
CA LYS A 563 14.64 29.30 -31.11
C LYS A 563 15.10 27.86 -31.33
N PRO A 564 16.37 27.54 -31.07
CA PRO A 564 16.84 26.16 -31.11
C PRO A 564 15.97 25.33 -30.17
N GLU A 565 15.52 24.20 -30.67
CA GLU A 565 14.65 23.30 -29.92
C GLU A 565 15.49 22.63 -28.83
N LYS A 566 15.08 22.76 -27.57
CA LYS A 566 15.83 22.19 -26.45
C LYS A 566 15.83 20.66 -26.53
N LEU A 567 16.95 20.05 -26.17
CA LEU A 567 17.09 18.61 -26.23
C LEU A 567 16.29 17.92 -25.10
N PRO A 568 15.70 16.73 -25.37
CA PRO A 568 15.13 15.89 -24.33
C PRO A 568 16.19 15.43 -23.33
N ARG A 569 15.83 15.33 -22.05
CA ARG A 569 16.75 14.97 -20.98
C ARG A 569 16.21 13.81 -20.15
N LEU A 570 17.07 12.85 -19.83
CA LEU A 570 16.78 11.77 -18.90
C LEU A 570 17.60 11.99 -17.61
N LEU A 571 16.92 11.97 -16.46
CA LEU A 571 17.48 12.25 -15.14
C LEU A 571 17.38 11.01 -14.25
N TYR A 572 18.53 10.56 -13.69
CA TYR A 572 18.53 9.48 -12.70
C TYR A 572 19.74 9.53 -11.75
N TYR A 573 19.44 9.65 -10.45
CA TYR A 573 20.43 9.61 -9.37
C TYR A 573 20.12 8.45 -8.41
N PRO A 574 21.07 8.02 -7.55
CA PRO A 574 20.98 6.74 -6.86
C PRO A 574 19.83 6.65 -5.87
N THR A 575 19.30 7.78 -5.41
CA THR A 575 18.13 7.81 -4.53
C THR A 575 17.05 8.69 -5.12
N THR A 576 15.80 8.41 -4.77
CA THR A 576 14.65 9.23 -5.17
C THR A 576 14.86 10.70 -4.76
N ALA A 577 15.34 10.94 -3.55
CA ALA A 577 15.64 12.28 -3.05
C ALA A 577 16.75 12.99 -3.85
N ALA A 578 17.82 12.28 -4.22
CA ALA A 578 18.88 12.86 -5.05
C ALA A 578 18.38 13.23 -6.45
N THR A 579 17.51 12.40 -7.02
CA THR A 579 16.91 12.68 -8.34
C THR A 579 16.00 13.90 -8.28
N ILE A 580 15.17 14.03 -7.24
CA ILE A 580 14.30 15.21 -7.05
C ILE A 580 15.14 16.47 -6.87
N ASN A 581 16.24 16.40 -6.09
CA ASN A 581 17.15 17.53 -5.93
C ASN A 581 17.81 17.94 -7.25
N ALA A 582 18.17 16.96 -8.10
CA ALA A 582 18.69 17.25 -9.43
C ALA A 582 17.62 17.93 -10.32
N VAL A 583 16.37 17.47 -10.28
CA VAL A 583 15.25 18.14 -10.97
C VAL A 583 15.10 19.58 -10.48
N HIS A 584 15.10 19.81 -9.17
CA HIS A 584 15.01 21.16 -8.60
C HIS A 584 16.19 22.04 -9.05
N ALA A 585 17.41 21.49 -9.07
CA ALA A 585 18.58 22.20 -9.58
C ALA A 585 18.41 22.58 -11.05
N THR A 586 17.93 21.68 -11.90
CA THR A 586 17.70 21.96 -13.33
C THR A 586 16.62 23.02 -13.60
N LEU A 587 15.62 23.13 -12.72
CA LEU A 587 14.60 24.18 -12.81
C LEU A 587 15.13 25.53 -12.34
N THR A 588 15.92 25.54 -11.27
CA THR A 588 16.40 26.77 -10.62
C THR A 588 17.58 27.39 -11.35
N SER A 589 18.50 26.57 -11.88
CA SER A 589 19.69 27.05 -12.59
C SER A 589 19.32 27.76 -13.90
N GLY A 590 18.14 27.46 -14.46
CA GLY A 590 17.71 28.04 -15.72
C GLY A 590 18.67 27.70 -16.86
N ASP A 591 19.40 26.57 -16.77
CA ASP A 591 20.51 26.19 -17.66
C ASP A 591 20.15 26.23 -19.15
N GLY A 592 18.86 26.33 -19.50
CA GLY A 592 18.40 26.53 -20.87
C GLY A 592 18.50 25.27 -21.73
N VAL A 593 19.24 24.26 -21.27
CA VAL A 593 19.56 23.02 -21.99
C VAL A 593 18.36 22.08 -22.18
N SER A 594 17.38 22.10 -21.27
CA SER A 594 16.26 21.16 -21.31
C SER A 594 14.91 21.84 -21.14
N ASP A 595 13.93 21.37 -21.91
CA ASP A 595 12.51 21.66 -21.71
C ASP A 595 11.97 20.69 -20.64
N PRO A 596 11.45 21.18 -19.49
CA PRO A 596 10.82 20.34 -18.47
C PRO A 596 9.84 19.30 -19.03
N ARG A 597 9.07 19.67 -20.07
CA ARG A 597 8.09 18.82 -20.76
C ARG A 597 8.72 17.65 -21.50
N ARG A 598 10.02 17.74 -21.76
CA ARG A 598 10.83 16.70 -22.41
C ARG A 598 11.85 16.14 -21.42
N CYS A 599 11.60 16.24 -20.11
CA CYS A 599 12.41 15.60 -19.08
C CYS A 599 11.75 14.30 -18.61
N CYS A 600 12.47 13.19 -18.79
CA CYS A 600 12.17 11.91 -18.15
C CYS A 600 12.90 11.82 -16.81
N VAL A 601 12.17 11.53 -15.74
CA VAL A 601 12.71 11.48 -14.38
C VAL A 601 12.54 10.07 -13.84
N LEU A 602 13.64 9.34 -13.63
CA LEU A 602 13.60 7.98 -13.12
C LEU A 602 13.65 8.00 -11.59
N ILE A 603 12.60 7.49 -10.93
CA ILE A 603 12.52 7.46 -9.47
C ILE A 603 12.19 6.05 -8.98
N ASN A 604 12.74 5.67 -7.83
CA ASN A 604 12.53 4.33 -7.28
C ASN A 604 11.24 4.26 -6.45
N GLN A 605 10.93 5.32 -5.70
CA GLN A 605 9.88 5.33 -4.67
C GLN A 605 8.66 6.17 -5.05
N PRO A 606 7.47 5.81 -4.53
CA PRO A 606 6.22 6.51 -4.83
C PRO A 606 6.17 7.94 -4.30
N PHE A 607 6.79 8.24 -3.13
CA PHE A 607 6.80 9.62 -2.60
C PHE A 607 7.46 10.61 -3.58
N GLY A 608 8.34 10.12 -4.47
CA GLY A 608 8.96 10.97 -5.47
C GLY A 608 7.96 11.47 -6.51
N LEU A 609 6.88 10.75 -6.77
CA LEU A 609 5.80 11.21 -7.66
C LEU A 609 5.06 12.39 -7.04
N GLU A 610 4.75 12.33 -5.75
CA GLU A 610 4.06 13.41 -5.03
C GLU A 610 4.89 14.71 -5.09
N HIS A 611 6.18 14.64 -4.74
CA HIS A 611 7.07 15.79 -4.82
C HIS A 611 7.28 16.31 -6.25
N LEU A 612 7.34 15.43 -7.26
CA LEU A 612 7.46 15.87 -8.65
C LEU A 612 6.19 16.57 -9.14
N ASN A 613 5.01 16.13 -8.70
CA ASN A 613 3.74 16.81 -9.00
C ASN A 613 3.69 18.18 -8.32
N GLU A 614 4.12 18.29 -7.06
CA GLU A 614 4.23 19.59 -6.38
C GLU A 614 5.20 20.55 -7.10
N LEU A 615 6.35 20.04 -7.56
CA LEU A 615 7.30 20.83 -8.36
C LEU A 615 6.72 21.25 -9.71
N ALA A 616 5.99 20.35 -10.37
CA ALA A 616 5.29 20.62 -11.63
C ALA A 616 4.24 21.73 -11.47
N GLU A 617 3.41 21.65 -10.43
CA GLU A 617 2.39 22.66 -10.11
C GLU A 617 3.02 24.01 -9.79
N ASN A 618 4.08 24.04 -8.98
CA ASN A 618 4.77 25.28 -8.61
C ASN A 618 5.49 25.94 -9.79
N ALA A 619 6.04 25.15 -10.71
CA ALA A 619 6.72 25.66 -11.89
C ALA A 619 5.76 25.96 -13.07
N GLY A 620 4.53 25.44 -13.03
CA GLY A 620 3.60 25.47 -14.17
C GLY A 620 4.07 24.62 -15.35
N GLU A 621 4.88 23.59 -15.09
CA GLU A 621 5.49 22.72 -16.10
C GLU A 621 5.19 21.25 -15.81
N ASN A 622 5.25 20.39 -16.82
CA ASN A 622 5.00 18.95 -16.64
C ASN A 622 6.29 18.15 -16.84
N PHE A 623 6.47 17.07 -16.08
CA PHE A 623 7.57 16.10 -16.26
C PHE A 623 7.01 14.74 -16.69
N HIS A 624 7.90 13.85 -17.15
CA HIS A 624 7.58 12.44 -17.41
C HIS A 624 8.26 11.54 -16.37
N PRO A 625 7.66 11.37 -15.17
CA PRO A 625 8.21 10.48 -14.17
C PRO A 625 8.04 9.01 -14.58
N VAL A 626 9.06 8.21 -14.31
CA VAL A 626 9.03 6.74 -14.41
C VAL A 626 9.31 6.21 -13.00
N CYS A 627 8.27 5.75 -12.31
CA CYS A 627 8.38 5.22 -10.96
C CYS A 627 8.52 3.69 -10.97
N ALA A 628 9.66 3.19 -10.49
CA ALA A 628 9.91 1.75 -10.48
C ALA A 628 8.90 0.97 -9.63
N ALA A 629 8.60 1.47 -8.42
CA ALA A 629 7.65 0.80 -7.53
C ALA A 629 6.23 0.67 -8.13
N GLU A 630 5.76 1.68 -8.85
CA GLU A 630 4.45 1.61 -9.52
C GLU A 630 4.44 0.62 -10.67
N ILE A 631 5.47 0.64 -11.52
CA ILE A 631 5.60 -0.28 -12.65
C ILE A 631 5.68 -1.72 -12.14
N TYR A 632 6.47 -1.98 -11.11
CA TYR A 632 6.57 -3.30 -10.50
C TYR A 632 5.23 -3.79 -9.93
N ASP A 633 4.49 -2.93 -9.23
CA ASP A 633 3.14 -3.29 -8.76
C ASP A 633 2.20 -3.59 -9.93
N ASP A 634 2.26 -2.80 -11.01
CA ASP A 634 1.46 -3.02 -12.21
C ASP A 634 1.75 -4.38 -12.87
N TYR A 635 3.01 -4.84 -12.86
CA TYR A 635 3.34 -6.17 -13.37
C TYR A 635 2.88 -7.30 -12.44
N PHE A 636 3.02 -7.16 -11.12
CA PHE A 636 2.43 -8.11 -10.17
C PHE A 636 0.91 -8.22 -10.40
N ARG A 637 0.26 -7.08 -10.50
CA ARG A 637 -1.16 -6.96 -10.80
C ARG A 637 -1.54 -7.62 -12.12
N GLN A 638 -0.78 -7.37 -13.18
CA GLN A 638 -1.04 -7.95 -14.50
C GLN A 638 -0.97 -9.48 -14.45
N VAL A 639 0.03 -10.03 -13.75
CA VAL A 639 0.18 -11.48 -13.53
C VAL A 639 -1.03 -12.03 -12.76
N ARG A 640 -1.52 -11.34 -11.72
CA ARG A 640 -2.72 -11.74 -10.99
C ARG A 640 -3.96 -11.72 -11.88
N ILE A 641 -4.16 -10.66 -12.67
CA ILE A 641 -5.31 -10.54 -13.59
C ILE A 641 -5.32 -11.69 -14.61
N TRP A 642 -4.19 -11.94 -15.29
CA TRP A 642 -4.11 -13.05 -16.23
C TRP A 642 -4.32 -14.41 -15.57
N THR A 643 -3.81 -14.58 -14.35
CA THR A 643 -4.07 -15.79 -13.56
C THR A 643 -5.55 -15.95 -13.23
N ARG A 644 -6.25 -14.87 -12.86
CA ARG A 644 -7.69 -14.87 -12.61
C ARG A 644 -8.50 -15.19 -13.86
N MET A 645 -8.04 -14.75 -15.04
CA MET A 645 -8.63 -15.10 -16.34
C MET A 645 -8.44 -16.58 -16.71
N GLY A 646 -7.62 -17.32 -15.96
CA GLY A 646 -7.39 -18.75 -16.15
C GLY A 646 -6.17 -19.09 -17.00
N HIS A 647 -5.33 -18.11 -17.33
CA HIS A 647 -4.06 -18.37 -18.02
C HIS A 647 -3.12 -19.18 -17.12
N SER A 648 -2.34 -20.07 -17.72
CA SER A 648 -1.32 -20.83 -16.99
C SER A 648 -0.08 -19.97 -16.73
N ALA A 649 0.65 -20.24 -15.65
CA ALA A 649 1.92 -19.56 -15.37
C ALA A 649 2.92 -19.65 -16.53
N ALA A 650 2.98 -20.77 -17.26
CA ALA A 650 3.84 -20.91 -18.43
C ALA A 650 3.44 -19.96 -19.58
N VAL A 651 2.15 -19.78 -19.82
CA VAL A 651 1.63 -18.82 -20.81
C VAL A 651 1.93 -17.38 -20.39
N ILE A 652 1.78 -17.08 -19.10
CA ILE A 652 2.09 -15.76 -18.54
C ILE A 652 3.60 -15.47 -18.66
N GLN A 653 4.47 -16.41 -18.29
CA GLN A 653 5.91 -16.26 -18.42
C GLN A 653 6.31 -16.02 -19.88
N HIS A 654 5.77 -16.82 -20.80
CA HIS A 654 6.04 -16.67 -22.24
C HIS A 654 5.62 -15.30 -22.77
N GLU A 655 4.47 -14.78 -22.35
CA GLU A 655 4.04 -13.42 -22.72
C GLU A 655 4.99 -12.35 -22.16
N LEU A 656 5.40 -12.45 -20.89
CA LEU A 656 6.37 -11.52 -20.30
C LEU A 656 7.71 -11.55 -21.05
N ASP A 657 8.20 -12.75 -21.35
CA ASP A 657 9.44 -12.96 -22.12
C ASP A 657 9.34 -12.30 -23.49
N GLN A 658 8.24 -12.52 -24.22
CA GLN A 658 8.02 -11.89 -25.53
C GLN A 658 7.85 -10.36 -25.46
N ARG A 659 7.41 -9.80 -24.33
CA ARG A 659 7.30 -8.34 -24.13
C ARG A 659 8.66 -7.74 -23.81
N PHE A 660 9.48 -8.46 -23.05
CA PHE A 660 10.80 -8.02 -22.62
C PHE A 660 11.91 -8.31 -23.63
N GLU A 661 11.63 -9.11 -24.67
CA GLU A 661 12.54 -9.45 -25.76
C GLU A 661 13.35 -8.26 -26.31
N PRO A 662 12.76 -7.08 -26.62
CA PRO A 662 13.52 -5.95 -27.16
C PRO A 662 14.61 -5.45 -26.20
N VAL A 663 14.41 -5.60 -24.90
CA VAL A 663 15.39 -5.21 -23.88
C VAL A 663 16.39 -6.33 -23.65
N HIS A 664 15.94 -7.59 -23.66
CA HIS A 664 16.78 -8.73 -23.36
C HIS A 664 17.91 -8.93 -24.36
N VAL A 665 17.60 -8.84 -25.66
CA VAL A 665 18.60 -8.95 -26.73
C VAL A 665 19.74 -7.95 -26.55
N VAL A 666 19.43 -6.73 -26.14
CA VAL A 666 20.42 -5.66 -25.99
C VAL A 666 21.25 -5.83 -24.74
N LEU A 667 20.61 -6.14 -23.61
CA LEU A 667 21.33 -6.32 -22.36
C LEU A 667 22.26 -7.55 -22.41
N ASP A 668 21.91 -8.59 -23.18
CA ASP A 668 22.78 -9.74 -23.39
C ASP A 668 23.99 -9.36 -24.26
N ALA A 669 23.79 -8.50 -25.28
CA ALA A 669 24.89 -7.96 -26.09
C ALA A 669 25.81 -7.03 -25.29
N VAL A 670 25.25 -6.17 -24.44
CA VAL A 670 26.02 -5.26 -23.55
C VAL A 670 26.81 -6.07 -22.51
N GLY A 671 26.22 -7.13 -21.96
CA GLY A 671 26.88 -8.02 -21.01
C GLY A 671 28.00 -8.86 -21.62
N ALA A 672 27.92 -9.23 -22.90
CA ALA A 672 28.96 -9.97 -23.60
C ALA A 672 30.13 -9.11 -24.12
N GLY A 673 29.93 -7.79 -24.25
CA GLY A 673 30.92 -6.84 -24.76
C GLY A 673 31.77 -6.13 -23.69
N CYS A 674 31.51 -6.39 -22.40
CA CYS A 674 32.33 -5.97 -21.26
C CYS A 674 33.13 -7.14 -20.71
#